data_AF-E9RY57-F1
#
_entry.id   AF-E9RY57-F1
#
_cell.length_a   1.000
_cell.length_b   1.000
_cell.length_c   1.000
_cell.angle_alpha   90.00
_cell.angle_beta   90.00
_cell.angle_gamma   90.00
#
_symmetry.space_group_name_H-M   'P 1'
#
loop_
_entity.id
_entity.type
_entity.pdbx_description
1 polymer ?
#
loop_
_entity_poly.entity_id
_entity_poly.type
_entity_poly.pdbx_seq_one_letter_code
_entity_poly.pdbx_strand_id
1 'polypeptide(L)'
;MKERVRYFDIAKGVAIFCIIAGHMRNTIINNFVFTFHVPIFFLISGYFLKSNRPFKEFVTKKYNQLIRPYIITCICVIVGVSLSNIIRTHSLEHLVQDVKTWFIASLYGSGTIEYSSPFYMKQIGAIWFLLASFTAVVIVRYFIEYKQGWLGVVVLAYVGYKTGQMVWLPLSIQAGMTAAVFVYLGWLSNKYKLFEHPAPHMWISGAAIIWLFGILFCGKLYVVRNHFENGLFDIVVAVAGSYLVIVICQIIDKQTKYLANLLEFYGKNTLTILCMHEVEILTISWKWVWQIGEKLQLQTYQVIWIILILKMLLFTVGIYIIQFLKKVYTRIKGKIQKKYELCEKRKSTAVITSSMSESRIEYWDMAKGIAIMAMILGHIQIPGYLRIIIFSFHMPLFMIVNGYFIKNYNVKRTLMRSMRTLLVPYAIVCLLSAGIYTYIGSEGIGASAMFLQKIKAMIGGMSKISTRFLTFDSVWVVWFVCCLFLARNIYVMLMKLLERYRRICPWVILSLAFLGYLMGKYYAFMPWSLDVALVALIFIGVGNWMRKVELWEKSYCYTLVIPAVIWIYFLRMGISIELATRSYPLGIFSVIEAIAGSMVIISIAKLLNKSKIITIILSWIGRNSMIILGIHCLELMYFNWEKYIFGYMPFTMNWFRVFIIKSICILSLTGVIVLVKKMKNFCITLPADRN
;
A
#
# COMPACT_ATOMS: atom_id res chain seq x y z
N MET A 1 -9.59 -37.37 2.25
CA MET A 1 -9.24 -36.20 3.08
C MET A 1 -9.33 -36.66 4.54
N LYS A 2 -8.23 -36.72 5.31
CA LYS A 2 -8.35 -37.02 6.76
C LYS A 2 -9.13 -35.88 7.41
N GLU A 3 -10.14 -36.24 8.19
CA GLU A 3 -11.08 -35.34 8.83
C GLU A 3 -10.37 -34.33 9.74
N ARG A 4 -10.86 -33.09 9.76
CA ARG A 4 -10.33 -32.04 10.62
C ARG A 4 -10.73 -32.35 12.06
N VAL A 5 -9.76 -32.51 12.95
CA VAL A 5 -10.02 -32.93 14.33
C VAL A 5 -10.42 -31.71 15.18
N ARG A 6 -11.68 -31.68 15.65
CA ARG A 6 -12.33 -30.51 16.27
C ARG A 6 -11.66 -30.04 17.56
N TYR A 7 -11.33 -30.94 18.49
CA TYR A 7 -10.68 -30.58 19.76
C TYR A 7 -9.33 -29.85 19.59
N PHE A 8 -8.58 -30.07 18.50
CA PHE A 8 -7.36 -29.30 18.22
C PHE A 8 -7.65 -27.87 17.77
N ASP A 9 -8.78 -27.63 17.08
CA ASP A 9 -9.22 -26.26 16.82
C ASP A 9 -9.71 -25.61 18.11
N ILE A 10 -10.46 -26.31 18.97
CA ILE A 10 -10.85 -25.80 20.30
C ILE A 10 -9.61 -25.38 21.10
N ALA A 11 -8.57 -26.21 21.15
CA ALA A 11 -7.31 -25.89 21.83
C ALA A 11 -6.62 -24.63 21.26
N LYS A 12 -6.60 -24.48 19.93
CA LYS A 12 -6.12 -23.24 19.29
C LYS A 12 -6.99 -22.03 19.62
N GLY A 13 -8.30 -22.24 19.82
CA GLY A 13 -9.24 -21.25 20.33
C GLY A 13 -8.85 -20.78 21.73
N VAL A 14 -8.74 -21.70 22.69
CA VAL A 14 -8.30 -21.40 24.06
C VAL A 14 -6.95 -20.66 24.05
N ALA A 15 -5.98 -21.16 23.29
CA ALA A 15 -4.65 -20.57 23.23
C ALA A 15 -4.64 -19.14 22.66
N ILE A 16 -5.50 -18.80 21.68
CA ILE A 16 -5.57 -17.42 21.16
C ILE A 16 -6.23 -16.46 22.15
N PHE A 17 -7.22 -16.91 22.94
CA PHE A 17 -7.73 -16.13 24.07
C PHE A 17 -6.62 -15.87 25.09
N CYS A 18 -5.81 -16.88 25.42
CA CYS A 18 -4.67 -16.73 26.33
C CYS A 18 -3.60 -15.77 25.79
N ILE A 19 -3.32 -15.77 24.48
CA ILE A 19 -2.43 -14.76 23.86
C ILE A 19 -2.98 -13.35 24.11
N ILE A 20 -4.27 -13.12 23.84
CA ILE A 20 -4.89 -11.79 23.99
C ILE A 20 -4.86 -11.36 25.47
N ALA A 21 -5.21 -12.27 26.38
CA ALA A 21 -5.19 -12.03 27.82
C ALA A 21 -3.78 -11.74 28.34
N GLY A 22 -2.75 -12.42 27.81
CA GLY A 22 -1.34 -12.21 28.17
C GLY A 22 -0.80 -10.80 27.86
N HIS A 23 -1.46 -10.06 26.96
CA HIS A 23 -1.10 -8.68 26.63
C HIS A 23 -1.89 -7.63 27.42
N MET A 24 -2.76 -8.05 28.35
CA MET A 24 -3.54 -7.15 29.22
C MET A 24 -2.76 -6.60 30.42
N ARG A 25 -1.46 -6.90 30.53
CA ARG A 25 -0.54 -6.42 31.58
C ARG A 25 -0.95 -6.82 33.02
N ASN A 26 -1.61 -7.96 33.18
CA ASN A 26 -1.93 -8.52 34.50
C ASN A 26 -0.96 -9.65 34.85
N THR A 27 -0.28 -9.56 35.99
CA THR A 27 0.76 -10.51 36.41
C THR A 27 0.22 -11.91 36.67
N ILE A 28 -0.93 -12.05 37.32
CA ILE A 28 -1.56 -13.33 37.64
C ILE A 28 -1.94 -14.08 36.34
N ILE A 29 -2.58 -13.37 35.41
CA ILE A 29 -2.93 -13.93 34.09
C ILE A 29 -1.66 -14.37 33.36
N ASN A 30 -0.62 -13.53 33.36
CA ASN A 30 0.62 -13.82 32.65
C ASN A 30 1.35 -15.04 33.23
N ASN A 31 1.39 -15.19 34.56
CA ASN A 31 2.00 -16.35 35.22
C ASN A 31 1.33 -17.67 34.80
N PHE A 32 0.01 -17.65 34.61
CA PHE A 32 -0.73 -18.83 34.13
C PHE A 32 -0.58 -19.06 32.63
N VAL A 33 -0.88 -18.05 31.80
CA VAL A 33 -0.94 -18.25 30.35
C VAL A 33 0.44 -18.55 29.76
N PHE A 34 1.51 -17.93 30.27
CA PHE A 34 2.86 -18.05 29.72
C PHE A 34 3.48 -19.44 29.87
N THR A 35 2.88 -20.31 30.69
CA THR A 35 3.38 -21.68 30.81
C THR A 35 3.09 -22.53 29.56
N PHE A 36 2.06 -22.25 28.76
CA PHE A 36 1.65 -23.16 27.66
C PHE A 36 1.16 -22.50 26.36
N HIS A 37 0.64 -21.27 26.42
CA HIS A 37 -0.18 -20.70 25.33
C HIS A 37 0.51 -20.58 23.96
N VAL A 38 1.85 -20.40 23.89
CA VAL A 38 2.64 -20.41 22.64
C VAL A 38 3.11 -21.83 22.27
N PRO A 39 3.74 -22.60 23.17
CA PRO A 39 4.13 -23.99 22.92
C PRO A 39 3.05 -24.88 22.30
N ILE A 40 1.80 -24.74 22.75
CA ILE A 40 0.66 -25.52 22.23
C ILE A 40 0.47 -25.32 20.72
N PHE A 41 0.70 -24.11 20.17
CA PHE A 41 0.59 -23.91 18.72
C PHE A 41 1.69 -24.61 17.94
N PHE A 42 2.92 -24.66 18.47
CA PHE A 42 4.03 -25.38 17.86
C PHE A 42 3.79 -26.89 17.91
N LEU A 43 3.34 -27.42 19.05
CA LEU A 43 2.97 -28.83 19.22
C LEU A 43 1.88 -29.24 18.22
N ILE A 44 0.80 -28.46 18.11
CA ILE A 44 -0.28 -28.74 17.16
C ILE A 44 0.23 -28.65 15.71
N SER A 45 1.12 -27.70 15.40
CA SER A 45 1.73 -27.59 14.07
C SER A 45 2.58 -28.81 13.71
N GLY A 46 3.30 -29.36 14.70
CA GLY A 46 4.05 -30.60 14.60
C GLY A 46 3.18 -31.84 14.42
N TYR A 47 2.07 -31.93 15.18
CA TYR A 47 1.13 -33.05 15.12
C TYR A 47 0.58 -33.27 13.71
N PHE A 48 0.27 -32.18 12.98
CA PHE A 48 -0.22 -32.25 11.61
C PHE A 48 0.88 -32.18 10.54
N LEU A 49 2.15 -32.28 10.93
CA LEU A 49 3.28 -32.27 10.00
C LEU A 49 3.34 -33.59 9.20
N LYS A 50 3.47 -33.49 7.88
CA LYS A 50 3.54 -34.64 6.97
C LYS A 50 4.86 -34.64 6.20
N SER A 51 5.46 -35.82 6.05
CA SER A 51 6.69 -36.05 5.28
C SER A 51 6.45 -36.44 3.82
N ASN A 52 5.20 -36.61 3.39
CA ASN A 52 4.85 -37.19 2.08
C ASN A 52 4.88 -36.21 0.89
N ARG A 53 5.48 -35.03 1.04
CA ARG A 53 5.55 -34.01 -0.02
C ARG A 53 7.00 -33.62 -0.29
N PRO A 54 7.35 -33.30 -1.56
CA PRO A 54 8.65 -32.72 -1.87
C PRO A 54 8.94 -31.50 -1.00
N PHE A 55 10.18 -31.40 -0.51
CA PHE A 55 10.58 -30.34 0.42
C PHE A 55 10.28 -28.93 -0.10
N LYS A 56 10.57 -28.67 -1.40
CA LYS A 56 10.29 -27.37 -2.04
C LYS A 56 8.80 -27.01 -2.06
N GLU A 57 7.93 -27.98 -2.35
CA GLU A 57 6.46 -27.77 -2.34
C GLU A 57 5.98 -27.46 -0.91
N PHE A 58 6.52 -28.19 0.06
CA PHE A 58 6.24 -27.97 1.47
C PHE A 58 6.63 -26.56 1.92
N VAL A 59 7.86 -26.12 1.64
CA VAL A 59 8.35 -24.77 1.98
C VAL A 59 7.47 -23.71 1.32
N THR A 60 7.15 -23.87 0.04
CA THR A 60 6.28 -22.93 -0.70
C THR A 60 4.88 -22.84 -0.08
N LYS A 61 4.32 -23.97 0.35
CA LYS A 61 3.03 -24.00 1.05
C LYS A 61 3.10 -23.29 2.39
N LYS A 62 4.14 -23.55 3.20
CA LYS A 62 4.33 -22.90 4.51
C LYS A 62 4.61 -21.41 4.37
N TYR A 63 5.35 -20.99 3.35
CA TYR A 63 5.56 -19.59 3.01
C TYR A 63 4.23 -18.87 2.76
N ASN A 64 3.36 -19.45 1.92
CA ASN A 64 2.04 -18.87 1.64
C ASN A 64 1.11 -18.86 2.86
N GLN A 65 1.29 -19.79 3.79
CA GLN A 65 0.48 -19.90 5.01
C GLN A 65 0.94 -18.96 6.13
N LEU A 66 2.24 -18.67 6.26
CA LEU A 66 2.80 -17.95 7.40
C LEU A 66 3.48 -16.63 6.98
N ILE A 67 4.40 -16.67 6.03
CA ILE A 67 5.17 -15.49 5.61
C ILE A 67 4.31 -14.50 4.83
N ARG A 68 3.44 -14.97 3.94
CA ARG A 68 2.56 -14.06 3.18
C ARG A 68 1.61 -13.26 4.09
N PRO A 69 0.89 -13.88 5.05
CA PRO A 69 0.14 -13.13 6.06
C PRO A 69 1.01 -12.19 6.89
N TYR A 70 2.21 -12.61 7.30
CA TYR A 70 3.16 -11.75 8.03
C TYR A 70 3.47 -10.45 7.27
N ILE A 71 3.84 -10.54 5.98
CA ILE A 71 4.15 -9.38 5.14
C ILE A 71 2.93 -8.44 5.03
N ILE A 72 1.74 -9.00 4.83
CA ILE A 72 0.50 -8.21 4.76
C ILE A 72 0.26 -7.47 6.09
N THR A 73 0.42 -8.16 7.23
CA THR A 73 0.26 -7.55 8.55
C THR A 73 1.30 -6.46 8.80
N CYS A 74 2.55 -6.64 8.39
CA CYS A 74 3.58 -5.61 8.50
C CYS A 74 3.21 -4.33 7.76
N ILE A 75 2.66 -4.44 6.54
CA ILE A 75 2.16 -3.29 5.78
C ILE A 75 1.00 -2.62 6.54
N CYS A 76 0.06 -3.42 7.08
CA CYS A 76 -1.04 -2.89 7.89
C CYS A 76 -0.56 -2.18 9.15
N VAL A 77 0.48 -2.69 9.83
CA VAL A 77 1.10 -2.06 11.00
C VAL A 77 1.76 -0.73 10.63
N ILE A 78 2.59 -0.71 9.57
CA ILE A 78 3.27 0.53 9.12
C ILE A 78 2.22 1.61 8.79
N VAL A 79 1.19 1.26 8.01
CA VAL A 79 0.12 2.19 7.65
C VAL A 79 -0.69 2.60 8.88
N GLY A 80 -1.10 1.63 9.70
CA GLY A 80 -1.96 1.84 10.85
C GLY A 80 -1.33 2.71 11.93
N VAL A 81 -0.06 2.45 12.29
CA VAL A 81 0.65 3.24 13.30
C VAL A 81 0.94 4.64 12.79
N SER A 82 1.36 4.77 11.53
CA SER A 82 1.57 6.09 10.90
C SER A 82 0.28 6.92 10.93
N LEU A 83 -0.87 6.33 10.56
CA LEU A 83 -2.17 7.00 10.62
C LEU A 83 -2.57 7.34 12.06
N SER A 84 -2.40 6.41 13.01
CA SER A 84 -2.73 6.63 14.43
C SER A 84 -1.90 7.78 15.03
N ASN A 85 -0.61 7.87 14.70
CA ASN A 85 0.25 8.96 15.14
C ASN A 85 -0.14 10.30 14.51
N ILE A 86 -0.47 10.33 13.22
CA ILE A 86 -0.97 11.55 12.55
C ILE A 86 -2.28 12.02 13.21
N ILE A 87 -3.19 11.10 13.53
CA ILE A 87 -4.46 11.43 14.19
C ILE A 87 -4.22 11.99 15.59
N ARG A 88 -3.31 11.39 16.37
CA ARG A 88 -3.04 11.79 17.75
C ARG A 88 -2.24 13.08 17.88
N THR A 89 -1.25 13.29 17.02
CA THR A 89 -0.34 14.44 17.09
C THR A 89 -0.79 15.61 16.22
N HIS A 90 -1.75 15.38 15.32
CA HIS A 90 -2.12 16.32 14.26
C HIS A 90 -0.93 16.80 13.40
N SER A 91 0.18 16.04 13.40
CA SER A 91 1.44 16.36 12.73
C SER A 91 1.93 15.18 11.88
N LEU A 92 2.73 15.49 10.86
CA LEU A 92 3.37 14.51 9.97
C LEU A 92 4.89 14.45 10.14
N GLU A 93 5.43 15.21 11.11
CA GLU A 93 6.85 15.27 11.41
C GLU A 93 7.46 13.89 11.65
N HIS A 94 6.73 13.01 12.34
CA HIS A 94 7.19 11.67 12.67
C HIS A 94 6.93 10.62 11.57
N LEU A 95 6.25 10.95 10.47
CA LEU A 95 5.83 9.96 9.47
C LEU A 95 7.01 9.17 8.89
N VAL A 96 8.07 9.86 8.47
CA VAL A 96 9.26 9.21 7.89
C VAL A 96 9.94 8.32 8.94
N GLN A 97 10.02 8.81 10.18
CA GLN A 97 10.62 8.06 11.28
C GLN A 97 9.79 6.83 11.65
N ASP A 98 8.47 6.94 11.67
CA ASP A 98 7.55 5.84 11.92
C ASP A 98 7.68 4.76 10.83
N VAL A 99 7.62 5.16 9.55
CA VAL A 99 7.79 4.23 8.43
C VAL A 99 9.14 3.53 8.50
N LYS A 100 10.23 4.28 8.75
CA LYS A 100 11.57 3.70 8.88
C LYS A 100 11.67 2.73 10.05
N THR A 101 11.17 3.13 11.22
CA THR A 101 11.24 2.34 12.45
C THR A 101 10.46 1.03 12.30
N TRP A 102 9.23 1.11 11.80
CA TRP A 102 8.38 -0.08 11.62
C TRP A 102 8.82 -0.95 10.45
N PHE A 103 9.45 -0.38 9.41
CA PHE A 103 10.08 -1.16 8.36
C PHE A 103 11.27 -1.98 8.91
N ILE A 104 12.16 -1.37 9.70
CA ILE A 104 13.26 -2.09 10.36
C ILE A 104 12.72 -3.15 11.32
N ALA A 105 11.70 -2.81 12.13
CA ALA A 105 11.02 -3.76 13.01
C ALA A 105 10.45 -4.97 12.23
N SER A 106 9.89 -4.74 11.04
CA SER A 106 9.33 -5.80 10.19
C SER A 106 10.39 -6.71 9.55
N LEU A 107 11.61 -6.20 9.32
CA LEU A 107 12.73 -7.02 8.82
C LEU A 107 13.33 -7.88 9.93
N TYR A 108 13.49 -7.29 11.12
CA TYR A 108 14.06 -7.99 12.26
C TYR A 108 13.07 -8.99 12.86
N GLY A 109 11.78 -8.63 12.90
CA GLY A 109 10.73 -9.49 13.41
C GLY A 109 10.88 -9.84 14.89
N SER A 110 11.55 -9.01 15.70
CA SER A 110 11.74 -9.22 17.14
C SER A 110 10.42 -9.07 17.89
N GLY A 111 10.01 -10.07 18.68
CA GLY A 111 8.72 -10.01 19.36
C GLY A 111 8.70 -9.22 20.68
N THR A 112 9.84 -9.08 21.37
CA THR A 112 9.87 -8.46 22.71
C THR A 112 11.14 -7.69 23.07
N ILE A 113 12.21 -7.77 22.25
CA ILE A 113 13.47 -7.08 22.54
C ILE A 113 13.50 -5.83 21.67
N GLU A 114 13.55 -4.68 22.33
CA GLU A 114 13.99 -3.44 21.72
C GLU A 114 15.51 -3.35 21.90
N TYR A 115 16.25 -3.43 20.80
CA TYR A 115 17.70 -3.39 20.82
C TYR A 115 18.12 -1.93 20.68
N SER A 116 18.89 -1.40 21.63
CA SER A 116 19.30 0.02 21.64
C SER A 116 20.72 0.25 21.11
N SER A 117 21.58 -0.76 21.14
CA SER A 117 23.00 -0.70 20.72
C SER A 117 23.41 -1.97 19.99
N PRO A 118 24.16 -1.92 18.87
CA PRO A 118 24.78 -0.73 18.28
C PRO A 118 23.83 0.09 17.39
N PHE A 119 22.60 -0.39 17.13
CA PHE A 119 21.56 0.36 16.43
C PHE A 119 20.18 0.09 17.04
N TYR A 120 19.31 1.10 16.97
CA TYR A 120 17.95 1.00 17.49
C TYR A 120 17.07 0.10 16.62
N MET A 121 16.45 -0.91 17.23
CA MET A 121 15.49 -1.82 16.60
C MET A 121 14.27 -1.97 17.49
N LYS A 122 13.12 -1.57 16.97
CA LYS A 122 11.83 -1.68 17.65
C LYS A 122 11.25 -3.08 17.51
N GLN A 123 10.56 -3.55 18.55
CA GLN A 123 9.84 -4.82 18.52
C GLN A 123 8.61 -4.76 17.59
N ILE A 124 8.37 -5.85 16.84
CA ILE A 124 7.23 -6.00 15.93
C ILE A 124 5.97 -6.53 16.63
N GLY A 125 6.07 -6.97 17.88
CA GLY A 125 4.97 -7.57 18.64
C GLY A 125 4.73 -9.06 18.34
N ALA A 126 3.53 -9.55 18.66
CA ALA A 126 3.10 -10.95 18.65
C ALA A 126 3.23 -11.68 17.30
N ILE A 127 3.31 -10.95 16.17
CA ILE A 127 3.48 -11.58 14.84
C ILE A 127 4.86 -12.18 14.59
N TRP A 128 5.83 -11.97 15.48
CA TRP A 128 7.11 -12.71 15.50
C TRP A 128 6.88 -14.23 15.40
N PHE A 129 5.79 -14.71 16.00
CA PHE A 129 5.39 -16.11 16.04
C PHE A 129 5.25 -16.73 14.64
N LEU A 130 4.84 -15.96 13.61
CA LEU A 130 4.68 -16.47 12.25
C LEU A 130 6.03 -16.84 11.62
N LEU A 131 7.04 -15.99 11.83
CA LEU A 131 8.40 -16.21 11.33
C LEU A 131 9.08 -17.37 12.07
N ALA A 132 8.95 -17.40 13.40
CA ALA A 132 9.45 -18.51 14.21
C ALA A 132 8.77 -19.84 13.84
N SER A 133 7.45 -19.86 13.65
CA SER A 133 6.69 -21.04 13.21
C SER A 133 7.12 -21.54 11.84
N PHE A 134 7.38 -20.64 10.89
CA PHE A 134 7.87 -21.02 9.58
C PHE A 134 9.22 -21.72 9.70
N THR A 135 10.16 -21.11 10.43
CA THR A 135 11.50 -21.65 10.66
C THR A 135 11.46 -23.01 11.36
N ALA A 136 10.75 -23.11 12.50
CA ALA A 136 10.63 -24.33 13.30
C ALA A 136 10.09 -25.51 12.47
N VAL A 137 9.04 -25.26 11.68
CA VAL A 137 8.39 -26.28 10.87
C VAL A 137 9.24 -26.71 9.68
N VAL A 138 10.04 -25.80 9.10
CA VAL A 138 11.01 -26.13 8.05
C VAL A 138 12.17 -26.97 8.61
N ILE A 139 12.73 -26.58 9.76
CA ILE A 139 13.77 -27.34 10.46
C ILE A 139 13.28 -28.77 10.73
N VAL A 140 12.15 -28.93 11.40
CA VAL A 140 11.64 -30.26 11.75
C VAL A 140 11.32 -31.07 10.50
N ARG A 141 10.71 -30.47 9.47
CA ARG A 141 10.41 -31.18 8.22
C ARG A 141 11.68 -31.74 7.56
N TYR A 142 12.79 -31.03 7.63
CA TYR A 142 14.08 -31.49 7.11
C TYR A 142 14.63 -32.65 7.94
N PHE A 143 14.68 -32.50 9.27
CA PHE A 143 15.30 -33.50 10.13
C PHE A 143 14.51 -34.80 10.26
N ILE A 144 13.18 -34.80 10.16
CA ILE A 144 12.37 -36.04 10.26
C ILE A 144 12.62 -37.04 9.13
N GLU A 145 13.35 -36.67 8.07
CA GLU A 145 13.78 -37.59 7.00
C GLU A 145 14.97 -38.47 7.42
N TYR A 146 15.69 -38.11 8.49
CA TYR A 146 16.87 -38.81 8.96
C TYR A 146 16.58 -39.64 10.22
N LYS A 147 17.17 -40.84 10.31
CA LYS A 147 17.01 -41.77 11.44
C LYS A 147 17.33 -41.13 12.80
N GLN A 148 18.38 -40.31 12.85
CA GLN A 148 18.82 -39.57 14.05
C GLN A 148 18.48 -38.07 13.97
N GLY A 149 17.45 -37.69 13.21
CA GLY A 149 17.08 -36.28 13.02
C GLY A 149 16.80 -35.49 14.30
N TRP A 150 16.41 -36.17 15.38
CA TRP A 150 16.20 -35.55 16.70
C TRP A 150 17.46 -34.86 17.23
N LEU A 151 18.65 -35.39 16.98
CA LEU A 151 19.93 -34.76 17.37
C LEU A 151 20.07 -33.40 16.71
N GLY A 152 19.77 -33.30 15.41
CA GLY A 152 19.83 -32.04 14.68
C GLY A 152 18.84 -30.99 15.19
N VAL A 153 17.63 -31.41 15.59
CA VAL A 153 16.64 -30.51 16.22
C VAL A 153 17.16 -29.99 17.57
N VAL A 154 17.71 -30.86 18.42
CA VAL A 154 18.26 -30.48 19.73
C VAL A 154 19.48 -29.55 19.59
N VAL A 155 20.40 -29.88 18.69
CA VAL A 155 21.59 -29.05 18.41
C VAL A 155 21.16 -27.67 17.92
N LEU A 156 20.26 -27.58 16.94
CA LEU A 156 19.79 -26.28 16.46
C LEU A 156 19.04 -25.50 17.52
N ALA A 157 18.23 -26.15 18.35
CA ALA A 157 17.57 -25.49 19.47
C ALA A 157 18.59 -24.90 20.46
N TYR A 158 19.64 -25.64 20.79
CA TYR A 158 20.72 -25.14 21.64
C TYR A 158 21.48 -23.98 20.99
N VAL A 159 21.75 -24.04 19.68
CA VAL A 159 22.35 -22.94 18.91
C VAL A 159 21.45 -21.71 18.94
N GLY A 160 20.15 -21.85 18.73
CA GLY A 160 19.18 -20.76 18.82
C GLY A 160 19.15 -20.12 20.21
N TYR A 161 19.18 -20.95 21.26
CA TYR A 161 19.26 -20.51 22.65
C TYR A 161 20.54 -19.73 22.96
N LYS A 162 21.71 -20.29 22.65
CA LYS A 162 23.01 -19.65 22.95
C LYS A 162 23.24 -18.40 22.11
N THR A 163 22.97 -18.45 20.82
CA THR A 163 23.15 -17.27 19.96
C THR A 163 22.17 -16.16 20.34
N GLY A 164 20.96 -16.48 20.81
CA GLY A 164 19.99 -15.48 21.27
C GLY A 164 20.46 -14.67 22.48
N GLN A 165 21.39 -15.21 23.28
CA GLN A 165 22.04 -14.52 24.40
C GLN A 165 23.24 -13.66 23.96
N MET A 166 23.77 -13.88 22.75
CA MET A 166 24.94 -13.19 22.21
C MET A 166 24.54 -12.04 21.29
N VAL A 167 23.72 -12.35 20.28
CA VAL A 167 23.30 -11.41 19.23
C VAL A 167 21.88 -11.74 18.79
N TRP A 168 21.07 -10.71 18.60
CA TRP A 168 19.70 -10.90 18.11
C TRP A 168 19.70 -10.97 16.57
N LEU A 169 19.29 -12.09 16.00
CA LEU A 169 19.24 -12.29 14.55
C LEU A 169 17.88 -11.87 13.96
N PRO A 170 17.86 -11.42 12.69
CA PRO A 170 16.62 -11.04 12.03
C PRO A 170 15.70 -12.24 11.76
N LEU A 171 14.47 -11.94 11.35
CA LEU A 171 13.44 -12.92 10.99
C LEU A 171 13.04 -13.88 12.13
N SER A 172 13.31 -13.55 13.40
CA SER A 172 13.03 -14.42 14.56
C SER A 172 13.55 -15.85 14.38
N ILE A 173 14.65 -16.03 13.64
CA ILE A 173 15.16 -17.36 13.27
C ILE A 173 15.55 -18.17 14.50
N GLN A 174 16.14 -17.52 15.51
CA GLN A 174 16.60 -18.15 16.75
C GLN A 174 15.42 -18.68 17.58
N ALA A 175 14.35 -17.90 17.68
CA ALA A 175 13.11 -18.34 18.32
C ALA A 175 12.45 -19.51 17.56
N GLY A 176 12.59 -19.53 16.23
CA GLY A 176 12.20 -20.68 15.42
C GLY A 176 13.05 -21.94 15.66
N MET A 177 14.36 -21.77 15.88
CA MET A 177 15.27 -22.88 16.21
C MET A 177 14.92 -23.51 17.56
N THR A 178 14.69 -22.71 18.60
CA THR A 178 14.26 -23.24 19.91
C THR A 178 12.86 -23.84 19.85
N ALA A 179 11.94 -23.22 19.12
CA ALA A 179 10.59 -23.73 18.93
C ALA A 179 10.53 -25.07 18.15
N ALA A 180 11.58 -25.43 17.42
CA ALA A 180 11.66 -26.70 16.69
C ALA A 180 11.52 -27.91 17.61
N VAL A 181 11.91 -27.82 18.88
CA VAL A 181 11.71 -28.89 19.88
C VAL A 181 10.22 -29.18 20.05
N PHE A 182 9.39 -28.16 20.24
CA PHE A 182 7.94 -28.31 20.39
C PHE A 182 7.28 -28.86 19.12
N VAL A 183 7.73 -28.43 17.94
CA VAL A 183 7.23 -28.97 16.66
C VAL A 183 7.62 -30.45 16.50
N TYR A 184 8.84 -30.83 16.89
CA TYR A 184 9.29 -32.22 16.82
C TYR A 184 8.52 -33.12 17.80
N LEU A 185 8.31 -32.66 19.04
CA LEU A 185 7.47 -33.35 20.02
C LEU A 185 6.03 -33.52 19.51
N GLY A 186 5.47 -32.49 18.88
CA GLY A 186 4.14 -32.59 18.26
C GLY A 186 4.08 -33.67 17.18
N TRP A 187 5.11 -33.76 16.33
CA TRP A 187 5.21 -34.81 15.31
C TRP A 187 5.32 -36.20 15.93
N LEU A 188 6.12 -36.36 17.00
CA LEU A 188 6.20 -37.59 17.78
C LEU A 188 4.83 -37.98 18.36
N SER A 189 4.08 -37.03 18.92
CA SER A 189 2.74 -37.29 19.47
C SER A 189 1.78 -37.87 18.41
N ASN A 190 1.87 -37.41 17.15
CA ASN A 190 1.10 -38.00 16.05
C ASN A 190 1.66 -39.36 15.61
N LYS A 191 2.99 -39.52 15.57
CA LYS A 191 3.65 -40.80 15.23
C LYS A 191 3.23 -41.93 16.18
N TYR A 192 3.13 -41.63 17.47
CA TYR A 192 2.69 -42.57 18.52
C TYR A 192 1.20 -42.48 18.83
N LYS A 193 0.43 -41.72 18.06
CA LYS A 193 -1.04 -41.61 18.19
C LYS A 193 -1.53 -41.25 19.60
N LEU A 194 -0.78 -40.39 20.30
CA LEU A 194 -0.99 -40.06 21.72
C LEU A 194 -2.42 -39.60 22.05
N PHE A 195 -3.10 -38.93 21.11
CA PHE A 195 -4.44 -38.38 21.31
C PHE A 195 -5.57 -39.20 20.63
N GLU A 196 -5.28 -40.34 19.99
CA GLU A 196 -6.30 -41.21 19.39
C GLU A 196 -6.96 -42.13 20.43
N HIS A 197 -6.32 -42.34 21.58
CA HIS A 197 -6.81 -43.19 22.68
C HIS A 197 -7.03 -42.36 23.95
N PRO A 198 -7.96 -42.76 24.85
CA PRO A 198 -8.12 -42.11 26.13
C PRO A 198 -6.81 -42.17 26.93
N ALA A 199 -6.38 -41.01 27.43
CA ALA A 199 -5.16 -40.90 28.21
C ALA A 199 -5.27 -41.68 29.53
N PRO A 200 -4.25 -42.49 29.90
CA PRO A 200 -4.23 -43.13 31.21
C PRO A 200 -4.28 -42.10 32.34
N HIS A 201 -5.04 -42.37 33.40
CA HIS A 201 -5.17 -41.47 34.55
C HIS A 201 -3.81 -41.04 35.12
N MET A 202 -2.84 -41.95 35.17
CA MET A 202 -1.48 -41.67 35.64
C MET A 202 -0.77 -40.56 34.83
N TRP A 203 -0.99 -40.50 33.51
CA TRP A 203 -0.40 -39.46 32.65
C TRP A 203 -1.05 -38.10 32.88
N ILE A 204 -2.37 -38.08 33.07
CA ILE A 204 -3.12 -36.86 33.39
C ILE A 204 -2.67 -36.32 34.74
N SER A 205 -2.63 -37.17 35.77
CA SER A 205 -2.21 -36.78 37.12
C SER A 205 -0.74 -36.32 37.14
N GLY A 206 0.17 -37.03 36.47
CA GLY A 206 1.57 -36.64 36.37
C GLY A 206 1.76 -35.30 35.67
N ALA A 207 1.10 -35.09 34.52
CA ALA A 207 1.13 -33.80 33.84
C ALA A 207 0.52 -32.68 34.68
N ALA A 208 -0.53 -32.97 35.47
CA ALA A 208 -1.20 -31.98 36.32
C ALA A 208 -0.29 -31.52 37.46
N ILE A 209 0.42 -32.47 38.09
CA ILE A 209 1.42 -32.16 39.12
C ILE A 209 2.55 -31.31 38.54
N ILE A 210 3.10 -31.69 37.38
CA ILE A 210 4.17 -30.94 36.71
C ILE A 210 3.70 -29.53 36.35
N TRP A 211 2.51 -29.39 35.79
CA TRP A 211 2.00 -28.08 35.38
C TRP A 211 1.66 -27.21 36.59
N LEU A 212 1.04 -27.76 37.63
CA LEU A 212 0.77 -27.05 38.88
C LEU A 212 2.06 -26.58 39.56
N PHE A 213 3.07 -27.46 39.64
CA PHE A 213 4.39 -27.10 40.13
C PHE A 213 5.00 -25.98 39.29
N GLY A 214 4.87 -26.05 37.96
CA GLY A 214 5.31 -25.00 37.06
C GLY A 214 4.61 -23.65 37.29
N ILE A 215 3.30 -23.64 37.53
CA ILE A 215 2.52 -22.42 37.81
C ILE A 215 2.94 -21.79 39.16
N LEU A 216 3.23 -22.62 40.17
CA LEU A 216 3.53 -22.16 41.53
C LEU A 216 4.98 -21.75 41.73
N PHE A 217 5.93 -22.48 41.12
CA PHE A 217 7.35 -22.39 41.47
C PHE A 217 8.26 -22.04 40.29
N CYS A 218 7.79 -22.14 39.04
CA CYS A 218 8.63 -21.88 37.87
C CYS A 218 8.38 -20.52 37.24
N GLY A 219 9.39 -20.12 36.47
CA GLY A 219 9.47 -18.90 35.72
C GLY A 219 8.59 -18.86 34.48
N LYS A 220 8.61 -17.73 33.78
CA LYS A 220 7.84 -17.55 32.54
C LYS A 220 8.61 -18.08 31.35
N LEU A 221 7.99 -18.94 30.53
CA LEU A 221 8.60 -19.43 29.30
C LEU A 221 8.51 -18.36 28.20
N TYR A 222 9.65 -17.72 27.88
CA TYR A 222 9.76 -16.71 26.84
C TYR A 222 10.45 -17.25 25.59
N VAL A 223 9.76 -18.10 24.83
CA VAL A 223 10.24 -18.58 23.51
C VAL A 223 10.60 -17.39 22.60
N VAL A 224 9.84 -16.30 22.70
CA VAL A 224 10.09 -15.04 21.98
C VAL A 224 11.44 -14.40 22.26
N ARG A 225 12.05 -14.64 23.44
CA ARG A 225 13.38 -14.14 23.84
C ARG A 225 14.47 -15.20 23.79
N ASN A 226 14.13 -16.44 23.43
CA ASN A 226 14.98 -17.61 23.71
C ASN A 226 15.43 -17.65 25.18
N HIS A 227 14.56 -17.24 26.10
CA HIS A 227 14.86 -17.17 27.52
C HIS A 227 14.06 -18.23 28.27
N PHE A 228 14.77 -19.09 29.00
CA PHE A 228 14.26 -20.21 29.77
C PHE A 228 14.88 -20.05 31.17
N GLU A 229 14.11 -19.53 32.11
CA GLU A 229 14.58 -19.21 33.46
C GLU A 229 15.08 -20.47 34.18
N ASN A 230 14.37 -21.59 34.03
CA ASN A 230 14.73 -22.89 34.65
C ASN A 230 15.25 -23.90 33.62
N GLY A 231 15.70 -23.42 32.45
CA GLY A 231 16.28 -24.25 31.39
C GLY A 231 15.30 -25.30 30.83
N LEU A 232 15.71 -26.57 30.82
CA LEU A 232 14.91 -27.67 30.27
C LEU A 232 13.59 -27.89 31.02
N PHE A 233 13.52 -27.52 32.30
CA PHE A 233 12.31 -27.71 33.09
C PHE A 233 11.13 -26.89 32.56
N ASP A 234 11.38 -25.67 32.06
CA ASP A 234 10.34 -24.83 31.45
C ASP A 234 9.74 -25.48 30.18
N ILE A 235 10.56 -26.25 29.43
CA ILE A 235 10.09 -27.02 28.28
C ILE A 235 9.16 -28.16 28.74
N VAL A 236 9.54 -28.87 29.81
CA VAL A 236 8.74 -29.98 30.37
C VAL A 236 7.40 -29.46 30.89
N VAL A 237 7.39 -28.37 31.65
CA VAL A 237 6.18 -27.69 32.14
C VAL A 237 5.29 -27.28 30.97
N ALA A 238 5.86 -26.70 29.93
CA ALA A 238 5.10 -26.26 28.77
C ALA A 238 4.47 -27.40 27.96
N VAL A 239 5.17 -28.52 27.83
CA VAL A 239 4.65 -29.73 27.19
C VAL A 239 3.53 -30.32 28.04
N ALA A 240 3.70 -30.41 29.36
CA ALA A 240 2.68 -30.91 30.30
C ALA A 240 1.40 -30.05 30.27
N GLY A 241 1.54 -28.72 30.38
CA GLY A 241 0.41 -27.79 30.30
C GLY A 241 -0.29 -27.84 28.95
N SER A 242 0.46 -27.88 27.85
CA SER A 242 -0.13 -28.00 26.50
C SER A 242 -0.89 -29.32 26.31
N TYR A 243 -0.34 -30.42 26.82
CA TYR A 243 -0.98 -31.74 26.80
C TYR A 243 -2.31 -31.73 27.55
N LEU A 244 -2.32 -31.22 28.79
CA LEU A 244 -3.53 -31.14 29.60
C LEU A 244 -4.60 -30.24 28.96
N VAL A 245 -4.21 -29.10 28.40
CA VAL A 245 -5.17 -28.23 27.70
C VAL A 245 -5.79 -28.94 26.51
N ILE A 246 -5.03 -29.74 25.74
CA ILE A 246 -5.59 -30.55 24.65
C ILE A 246 -6.57 -31.60 25.19
N VAL A 247 -6.24 -32.30 26.30
CA VAL A 247 -7.14 -33.28 26.94
C VAL A 247 -8.41 -32.61 27.46
N ILE A 248 -8.31 -31.45 28.11
CA ILE A 248 -9.47 -30.64 28.53
C ILE A 248 -10.33 -30.26 27.33
N CYS A 249 -9.71 -29.89 26.20
CA CYS A 249 -10.43 -29.57 24.97
C CYS A 249 -11.16 -30.79 24.38
N GLN A 250 -10.66 -32.02 24.55
CA GLN A 250 -11.39 -33.25 24.19
C GLN A 250 -12.63 -33.44 25.06
N ILE A 251 -12.55 -33.10 26.35
CA ILE A 251 -13.69 -33.16 27.28
C ILE A 251 -14.73 -32.09 26.90
N ILE A 252 -14.29 -30.84 26.66
CA ILE A 252 -15.16 -29.74 26.22
C ILE A 252 -15.91 -30.10 24.92
N ASP A 253 -15.20 -30.69 23.95
CA ASP A 253 -15.76 -31.14 22.67
C ASP A 253 -16.92 -32.13 22.85
N LYS A 254 -16.79 -33.04 23.83
CA LYS A 254 -17.79 -34.05 24.17
C LYS A 254 -18.95 -33.52 25.02
N GLN A 255 -18.67 -32.66 25.99
CA GLN A 255 -19.63 -32.29 27.03
C GLN A 255 -20.39 -30.99 26.74
N THR A 256 -19.81 -30.04 26.01
CA THR A 256 -20.36 -28.68 25.90
C THR A 256 -20.41 -28.16 24.46
N LYS A 257 -21.46 -28.51 23.73
CA LYS A 257 -21.58 -28.21 22.29
C LYS A 257 -21.45 -26.70 21.97
N TYR A 258 -22.07 -25.83 22.77
CA TYR A 258 -22.03 -24.37 22.56
C TYR A 258 -20.64 -23.78 22.77
N LEU A 259 -19.99 -24.12 23.89
CA LEU A 259 -18.63 -23.65 24.20
C LEU A 259 -17.63 -24.20 23.18
N ALA A 260 -17.75 -25.49 22.82
CA ALA A 260 -16.94 -26.13 21.80
C ALA A 260 -17.08 -25.41 20.43
N ASN A 261 -18.30 -25.08 19.99
CA ASN A 261 -18.54 -24.33 18.75
C ASN A 261 -17.89 -22.94 18.77
N LEU A 262 -18.00 -22.23 19.90
CA LEU A 262 -17.42 -20.89 20.06
C LEU A 262 -15.89 -20.94 19.99
N LEU A 263 -15.26 -21.83 20.77
CA LEU A 263 -13.81 -21.98 20.80
C LEU A 263 -13.27 -22.53 19.47
N GLU A 264 -13.98 -23.47 18.84
CA GLU A 264 -13.68 -23.95 17.50
C GLU A 264 -13.68 -22.80 16.49
N PHE A 265 -14.70 -21.92 16.50
CA PHE A 265 -14.76 -20.78 15.59
C PHE A 265 -13.50 -19.90 15.67
N TYR A 266 -13.07 -19.54 16.88
CA TYR A 266 -11.84 -18.77 17.08
C TYR A 266 -10.59 -19.58 16.71
N GLY A 267 -10.56 -20.88 17.03
CA GLY A 267 -9.50 -21.80 16.65
C GLY A 267 -9.30 -21.99 15.16
N LYS A 268 -10.39 -21.97 14.37
CA LYS A 268 -10.32 -21.99 12.90
C LYS A 268 -9.75 -20.70 12.33
N ASN A 269 -9.87 -19.59 13.07
CA ASN A 269 -9.48 -18.24 12.65
C ASN A 269 -8.25 -17.68 13.38
N THR A 270 -7.54 -18.49 14.18
CA THR A 270 -6.43 -18.04 15.04
C THR A 270 -5.41 -17.17 14.34
N LEU A 271 -4.95 -17.54 13.14
CA LEU A 271 -3.98 -16.75 12.40
C LEU A 271 -4.51 -15.35 12.02
N THR A 272 -5.77 -15.27 11.60
CA THR A 272 -6.42 -13.99 11.28
C THR A 272 -6.54 -13.13 12.53
N ILE A 273 -6.93 -13.73 13.66
CA ILE A 273 -7.06 -13.06 14.95
C ILE A 273 -5.70 -12.54 15.43
N LEU A 274 -4.65 -13.35 15.34
CA LEU A 274 -3.29 -12.94 15.71
C LEU A 274 -2.84 -11.72 14.90
N CYS A 275 -3.09 -11.71 13.58
CA CYS A 275 -2.77 -10.54 12.74
C CYS A 275 -3.60 -9.30 13.10
N MET A 276 -4.90 -9.45 13.38
CA MET A 276 -5.75 -8.34 13.80
C MET A 276 -5.36 -7.81 15.18
N HIS A 277 -5.02 -8.70 16.10
CA HIS A 277 -4.59 -8.36 17.46
C HIS A 277 -3.31 -7.53 17.47
N GLU A 278 -2.35 -7.85 16.60
CA GLU A 278 -1.13 -7.05 16.45
C GLU A 278 -1.43 -5.62 16.01
N VAL A 279 -2.21 -5.48 14.93
CA VAL A 279 -2.60 -4.15 14.44
C VAL A 279 -3.39 -3.40 15.51
N GLU A 280 -4.29 -4.09 16.21
CA GLU A 280 -5.10 -3.53 17.29
C GLU A 280 -4.25 -2.98 18.43
N ILE A 281 -3.34 -3.77 19.00
CA ILE A 281 -2.47 -3.34 20.11
C ILE A 281 -1.67 -2.09 19.74
N LEU A 282 -1.21 -1.98 18.49
CA LEU A 282 -0.35 -0.90 18.05
C LEU A 282 -1.10 0.37 17.64
N THR A 283 -2.38 0.27 17.27
CA THR A 283 -3.13 1.38 16.67
C THR A 283 -4.29 1.89 17.51
N ILE A 284 -4.87 1.04 18.37
CA ILE A 284 -6.06 1.35 19.17
C ILE A 284 -5.67 1.48 20.64
N SER A 285 -5.94 2.65 21.22
CA SER A 285 -5.75 2.89 22.66
C SER A 285 -7.01 2.49 23.43
N TRP A 286 -6.90 1.54 24.35
CA TRP A 286 -7.99 1.12 25.25
C TRP A 286 -8.13 1.97 26.52
N LYS A 287 -7.39 3.09 26.62
CA LYS A 287 -7.43 3.98 27.80
C LYS A 287 -8.81 4.52 28.10
N TRP A 288 -9.64 4.74 27.08
CA TRP A 288 -11.00 5.25 27.25
C TRP A 288 -11.90 4.27 28.03
N VAL A 289 -11.70 2.94 27.88
CA VAL A 289 -12.47 1.95 28.66
C VAL A 289 -12.07 1.99 30.13
N TRP A 290 -10.76 2.16 30.40
CA TRP A 290 -10.27 2.36 31.76
C TRP A 290 -10.90 3.60 32.41
N GLN A 291 -10.92 4.73 31.70
CA GLN A 291 -11.54 5.97 32.18
C GLN A 291 -13.05 5.82 32.46
N ILE A 292 -13.78 5.07 31.64
CA ILE A 292 -15.21 4.78 31.90
C ILE A 292 -15.36 3.86 33.11
N GLY A 293 -14.51 2.83 33.23
CA GLY A 293 -14.51 1.92 34.38
C GLY A 293 -14.26 2.65 35.69
N GLU A 294 -13.32 3.60 35.72
CA GLU A 294 -13.06 4.47 36.86
C GLU A 294 -14.29 5.32 37.22
N LYS A 295 -14.95 5.94 36.23
CA LYS A 295 -16.18 6.73 36.45
C LYS A 295 -17.34 5.90 37.00
N LEU A 296 -17.42 4.62 36.62
CA LEU A 296 -18.45 3.68 37.06
C LEU A 296 -18.04 2.89 38.32
N GLN A 297 -16.89 3.21 38.94
CA GLN A 297 -16.35 2.51 40.12
C GLN A 297 -16.21 0.98 39.93
N LEU A 298 -15.90 0.54 38.71
CA LEU A 298 -15.69 -0.87 38.41
C LEU A 298 -14.36 -1.37 38.95
N GLN A 299 -14.34 -2.61 39.44
CA GLN A 299 -13.13 -3.29 39.86
C GLN A 299 -12.23 -3.60 38.66
N THR A 300 -10.91 -3.65 38.87
CA THR A 300 -9.90 -3.86 37.80
C THR A 300 -10.21 -5.09 36.94
N TYR A 301 -10.61 -6.21 37.57
CA TYR A 301 -10.94 -7.44 36.83
C TYR A 301 -12.16 -7.27 35.94
N GLN A 302 -13.17 -6.49 36.35
CA GLN A 302 -14.36 -6.21 35.55
C GLN A 302 -13.99 -5.41 34.29
N VAL A 303 -13.14 -4.41 34.42
CA VAL A 303 -12.66 -3.61 33.28
C VAL A 303 -11.86 -4.49 32.30
N ILE A 304 -10.99 -5.37 32.81
CA ILE A 304 -10.26 -6.34 31.98
C ILE A 304 -11.22 -7.24 31.19
N TRP A 305 -12.25 -7.78 31.85
CA TRP A 305 -13.26 -8.61 31.17
C TRP A 305 -14.02 -7.84 30.10
N ILE A 306 -14.40 -6.59 30.37
CA ILE A 306 -15.06 -5.73 29.38
C ILE A 306 -14.15 -5.53 28.16
N ILE A 307 -12.87 -5.18 28.37
CA ILE A 307 -11.91 -5.00 27.27
C ILE A 307 -11.74 -6.31 26.49
N LEU A 308 -11.62 -7.45 27.17
CA LEU A 308 -11.52 -8.75 26.50
C LEU A 308 -12.75 -9.03 25.63
N ILE A 309 -13.96 -8.85 26.16
CA ILE A 309 -15.20 -9.04 25.40
C ILE A 309 -15.24 -8.12 24.17
N LEU A 310 -14.93 -6.83 24.34
CA LEU A 310 -14.89 -5.87 23.24
C LEU A 310 -13.87 -6.24 22.16
N LYS A 311 -12.67 -6.70 22.55
CA LYS A 311 -11.66 -7.20 21.63
C LYS A 311 -12.16 -8.42 20.85
N MET A 312 -12.80 -9.38 21.52
CA MET A 312 -13.32 -10.57 20.85
C MET A 312 -14.47 -10.26 19.89
N LEU A 313 -15.35 -9.31 20.23
CA LEU A 313 -16.38 -8.80 19.33
C LEU A 313 -15.76 -8.12 18.11
N LEU A 314 -14.77 -7.24 18.31
CA LEU A 314 -14.03 -6.58 17.24
C LEU A 314 -13.40 -7.59 16.27
N PHE A 315 -12.74 -8.63 16.81
CA PHE A 315 -12.14 -9.68 15.98
C PHE A 315 -13.17 -10.52 15.25
N THR A 316 -14.33 -10.78 15.86
CA THR A 316 -15.45 -11.50 15.22
C THR A 316 -15.98 -10.71 14.02
N VAL A 317 -16.24 -9.41 14.20
CA VAL A 317 -16.64 -8.51 13.10
C VAL A 317 -15.57 -8.49 12.00
N GLY A 318 -14.30 -8.36 12.37
CA GLY A 318 -13.17 -8.41 11.44
C GLY A 318 -13.11 -9.70 10.63
N ILE A 319 -13.35 -10.87 11.25
CA ILE A 319 -13.42 -12.16 10.55
C ILE A 319 -14.54 -12.14 9.50
N TYR A 320 -15.75 -11.72 9.86
CA TYR A 320 -16.88 -11.66 8.93
C TYR A 320 -16.64 -10.69 7.77
N ILE A 321 -16.02 -9.53 8.02
CA ILE A 321 -15.61 -8.58 6.98
C ILE A 321 -14.62 -9.26 6.02
N ILE A 322 -13.57 -9.91 6.54
CA ILE A 322 -12.57 -10.58 5.70
C ILE A 322 -13.21 -11.72 4.88
N GLN A 323 -14.12 -12.49 5.47
CA GLN A 323 -14.85 -13.54 4.76
C GLN A 323 -15.75 -12.97 3.66
N PHE A 324 -16.47 -11.89 3.95
CA PHE A 324 -17.28 -11.16 2.98
C PHE A 324 -16.42 -10.65 1.82
N LEU A 325 -15.30 -9.99 2.11
CA LEU A 325 -14.36 -9.51 1.10
C LEU A 325 -13.78 -10.66 0.25
N LYS A 326 -13.47 -11.81 0.85
CA LYS A 326 -13.04 -13.02 0.12
C LYS A 326 -14.14 -13.57 -0.78
N LYS A 327 -15.40 -13.60 -0.32
CA LYS A 327 -16.57 -14.06 -1.09
C LYS A 327 -16.84 -13.13 -2.27
N VAL A 328 -16.81 -11.81 -2.04
CA VAL A 328 -16.92 -10.78 -3.08
C VAL A 328 -15.79 -10.92 -4.09
N TYR A 329 -14.53 -11.04 -3.63
CA TYR A 329 -13.37 -11.25 -4.49
C TYR A 329 -13.51 -12.50 -5.36
N THR A 330 -13.93 -13.63 -4.78
CA THR A 330 -14.10 -14.90 -5.51
C THR A 330 -15.25 -14.83 -6.51
N ARG A 331 -16.38 -14.20 -6.15
CA ARG A 331 -17.51 -13.99 -7.05
C ARG A 331 -17.13 -13.08 -8.22
N ILE A 332 -16.36 -12.04 -7.96
CA ILE A 332 -15.82 -11.15 -8.99
C ILE A 332 -14.83 -11.91 -9.88
N LYS A 333 -13.91 -12.69 -9.29
CA LYS A 333 -12.95 -13.52 -10.04
C LYS A 333 -13.67 -14.55 -10.93
N GLY A 334 -14.68 -15.24 -10.42
CA GLY A 334 -15.48 -16.21 -11.18
C GLY A 334 -16.28 -15.57 -12.31
N LYS A 335 -16.91 -14.40 -12.07
CA LYS A 335 -17.57 -13.63 -13.13
C LYS A 335 -16.58 -13.13 -14.20
N ILE A 336 -15.36 -12.79 -13.80
CA ILE A 336 -14.30 -12.37 -14.73
C ILE A 336 -13.75 -13.56 -15.52
N GLN A 337 -13.49 -14.70 -14.89
CA GLN A 337 -13.03 -15.94 -15.53
C GLN A 337 -14.07 -16.39 -16.57
N LYS A 338 -15.35 -16.47 -16.17
CA LYS A 338 -16.45 -16.83 -17.07
C LYS A 338 -16.62 -15.83 -18.22
N LYS A 339 -16.41 -14.53 -17.96
CA LYS A 339 -16.41 -13.49 -19.01
C LYS A 339 -15.19 -13.60 -19.92
N TYR A 340 -14.03 -14.01 -19.41
CA TYR A 340 -12.81 -14.22 -20.17
C TYR A 340 -12.96 -15.45 -21.07
N GLU A 341 -13.44 -16.58 -20.55
CA GLU A 341 -13.75 -17.80 -21.30
C GLU A 341 -14.85 -17.57 -22.37
N LEU A 342 -15.90 -16.79 -22.06
CA LEU A 342 -16.90 -16.36 -23.05
C LEU A 342 -16.31 -15.42 -24.12
N CYS A 343 -15.34 -14.59 -23.76
CA CYS A 343 -14.66 -13.67 -24.68
C CYS A 343 -13.61 -14.40 -25.52
N GLU A 344 -13.02 -15.48 -24.99
CA GLU A 344 -12.09 -16.38 -25.66
C GLU A 344 -12.83 -17.29 -26.64
N LYS A 345 -14.01 -17.83 -26.26
CA LYS A 345 -14.94 -18.49 -27.19
C LYS A 345 -15.44 -17.54 -28.28
N ARG A 346 -15.79 -16.29 -27.95
CA ARG A 346 -16.13 -15.27 -28.96
C ARG A 346 -14.93 -14.89 -29.84
N LYS A 347 -13.69 -14.92 -29.32
CA LYS A 347 -12.47 -14.71 -30.11
C LYS A 347 -12.20 -15.89 -31.04
N SER A 348 -12.37 -17.14 -30.63
CA SER A 348 -12.22 -18.29 -31.54
C SER A 348 -13.23 -18.26 -32.69
N THR A 349 -14.45 -17.76 -32.46
CA THR A 349 -15.46 -17.60 -33.52
C THR A 349 -15.25 -16.30 -34.34
N ALA A 350 -14.67 -15.25 -33.75
CA ALA A 350 -14.35 -13.98 -34.41
C ALA A 350 -12.96 -13.95 -35.06
N VAL A 351 -12.10 -14.94 -34.85
CA VAL A 351 -10.80 -15.09 -35.55
C VAL A 351 -11.02 -15.30 -37.06
N ILE A 352 -12.21 -15.72 -37.48
CA ILE A 352 -12.59 -15.84 -38.89
C ILE A 352 -12.95 -14.46 -39.50
N THR A 353 -13.29 -13.46 -38.70
CA THR A 353 -13.71 -12.15 -39.23
C THR A 353 -13.29 -10.99 -38.33
N SER A 354 -12.35 -10.20 -38.85
CA SER A 354 -11.97 -8.84 -38.43
C SER A 354 -10.76 -8.68 -37.49
N SER A 355 -9.83 -7.87 -38.00
CA SER A 355 -8.52 -7.48 -37.48
C SER A 355 -8.55 -6.84 -36.09
N MET A 356 -7.56 -7.20 -35.28
CA MET A 356 -7.30 -6.75 -33.91
C MET A 356 -7.28 -5.22 -33.73
N SER A 357 -8.19 -4.68 -32.91
CA SER A 357 -7.96 -3.40 -32.24
C SER A 357 -7.18 -3.63 -30.93
N GLU A 358 -5.98 -3.07 -30.81
CA GLU A 358 -5.14 -3.14 -29.60
C GLU A 358 -5.90 -2.71 -28.33
N SER A 359 -5.97 -3.59 -27.32
CA SER A 359 -6.58 -3.29 -26.03
C SER A 359 -5.77 -2.23 -25.26
N ARG A 360 -6.45 -1.17 -24.78
CA ARG A 360 -5.87 -0.07 -24.02
C ARG A 360 -5.26 -0.53 -22.68
N ILE A 361 -4.05 -0.07 -22.37
CA ILE A 361 -3.31 -0.47 -21.16
C ILE A 361 -3.72 0.41 -19.96
N GLU A 362 -4.42 -0.17 -18.97
CA GLU A 362 -5.10 0.57 -17.89
C GLU A 362 -4.17 1.28 -16.90
N TYR A 363 -2.99 0.73 -16.57
CA TYR A 363 -2.10 1.31 -15.57
C TYR A 363 -1.50 2.67 -15.99
N TRP A 364 -1.41 2.95 -17.30
CA TRP A 364 -0.99 4.27 -17.81
C TRP A 364 -2.05 5.34 -17.55
N ASP A 365 -3.33 4.98 -17.65
CA ASP A 365 -4.40 5.87 -17.25
C ASP A 365 -4.41 6.04 -15.73
N MET A 366 -4.15 4.99 -14.95
CA MET A 366 -4.02 5.12 -13.49
C MET A 366 -2.88 6.05 -13.07
N ALA A 367 -1.71 5.98 -13.71
CA ALA A 367 -0.56 6.85 -13.41
C ALA A 367 -0.90 8.34 -13.65
N LYS A 368 -1.57 8.66 -14.76
CA LYS A 368 -2.11 10.01 -15.01
C LYS A 368 -3.17 10.40 -13.97
N GLY A 369 -3.97 9.44 -13.51
CA GLY A 369 -4.95 9.64 -12.45
C GLY A 369 -4.29 10.03 -11.13
N ILE A 370 -3.20 9.36 -10.75
CA ILE A 370 -2.40 9.72 -9.57
C ILE A 370 -1.81 11.12 -9.74
N ALA A 371 -1.22 11.41 -10.90
CA ALA A 371 -0.57 12.70 -11.16
C ALA A 371 -1.56 13.88 -11.15
N ILE A 372 -2.77 13.73 -11.72
CA ILE A 372 -3.77 14.81 -11.70
C ILE A 372 -4.32 15.06 -10.28
N MET A 373 -4.48 14.00 -9.47
CA MET A 373 -4.88 14.15 -8.07
C MET A 373 -3.78 14.79 -7.23
N ALA A 374 -2.52 14.41 -7.48
CA ALA A 374 -1.35 15.04 -6.85
C ALA A 374 -1.26 16.53 -7.20
N MET A 375 -1.58 16.92 -8.43
CA MET A 375 -1.64 18.31 -8.85
C MET A 375 -2.72 19.11 -8.09
N ILE A 376 -3.94 18.56 -7.94
CA ILE A 376 -5.00 19.18 -7.11
C ILE A 376 -4.50 19.37 -5.67
N LEU A 377 -3.86 18.34 -5.09
CA LEU A 377 -3.30 18.41 -3.75
C LEU A 377 -2.19 19.47 -3.64
N GLY A 378 -1.35 19.61 -4.66
CA GLY A 378 -0.24 20.56 -4.72
C GLY A 378 -0.65 22.03 -4.77
N HIS A 379 -1.92 22.33 -5.08
CA HIS A 379 -2.51 23.67 -5.09
C HIS A 379 -3.32 24.00 -3.82
N ILE A 380 -3.28 23.12 -2.81
CA ILE A 380 -3.81 23.38 -1.47
C ILE A 380 -2.64 23.81 -0.57
N GLN A 381 -2.94 24.51 0.52
CA GLN A 381 -1.96 24.76 1.57
C GLN A 381 -1.59 23.44 2.26
N ILE A 382 -0.46 22.86 1.85
CA ILE A 382 0.05 21.56 2.32
C ILE A 382 1.40 21.73 3.03
N PRO A 383 1.78 20.80 3.93
CA PRO A 383 3.12 20.74 4.49
C PRO A 383 4.22 20.72 3.42
N GLY A 384 5.36 21.37 3.69
CA GLY A 384 6.47 21.52 2.73
C GLY A 384 7.01 20.21 2.17
N TYR A 385 7.12 19.17 3.00
CA TYR A 385 7.60 17.86 2.54
C TYR A 385 6.63 17.18 1.55
N LEU A 386 5.30 17.37 1.68
CA LEU A 386 4.33 16.86 0.70
C LEU A 386 4.46 17.63 -0.61
N ARG A 387 4.70 18.93 -0.54
CA ARG A 387 4.95 19.75 -1.73
C ARG A 387 6.17 19.24 -2.48
N ILE A 388 7.29 19.01 -1.79
CA ILE A 388 8.51 18.47 -2.39
C ILE A 388 8.19 17.15 -3.10
N ILE A 389 7.54 16.20 -2.43
CA ILE A 389 7.17 14.89 -3.04
C ILE A 389 6.27 15.06 -4.27
N ILE A 390 5.24 15.90 -4.22
CA ILE A 390 4.31 16.08 -5.34
C ILE A 390 5.04 16.69 -6.54
N PHE A 391 5.76 17.80 -6.31
CA PHE A 391 6.39 18.60 -7.36
C PHE A 391 7.54 17.86 -8.05
N SER A 392 8.19 16.95 -7.32
CA SER A 392 9.22 16.06 -7.82
C SER A 392 8.82 15.29 -9.10
N PHE A 393 7.57 14.84 -9.27
CA PHE A 393 7.19 13.98 -10.42
C PHE A 393 5.96 14.40 -11.24
N HIS A 394 4.98 15.11 -10.67
CA HIS A 394 3.62 15.09 -11.25
C HIS A 394 3.52 15.66 -12.68
N MET A 395 4.18 16.78 -13.01
CA MET A 395 4.20 17.34 -14.38
C MET A 395 5.14 16.58 -15.33
N PRO A 396 6.39 16.25 -14.92
CA PRO A 396 7.26 15.37 -15.70
C PRO A 396 6.60 14.05 -16.12
N LEU A 397 5.77 13.45 -15.26
CA LEU A 397 5.05 12.22 -15.56
C LEU A 397 4.13 12.40 -16.78
N PHE A 398 3.35 13.48 -16.86
CA PHE A 398 2.49 13.72 -18.02
C PHE A 398 3.29 13.88 -19.31
N MET A 399 4.48 14.49 -19.26
CA MET A 399 5.37 14.59 -20.41
C MET A 399 5.89 13.20 -20.84
N ILE A 400 6.41 12.40 -19.90
CA ILE A 400 6.89 11.04 -20.16
C ILE A 400 5.80 10.16 -20.77
N VAL A 401 4.58 10.20 -20.21
CA VAL A 401 3.43 9.46 -20.74
C VAL A 401 3.13 9.89 -22.18
N ASN A 402 3.17 11.19 -22.47
CA ASN A 402 2.92 11.68 -23.82
C ASN A 402 4.02 11.28 -24.83
N GLY A 403 5.28 11.17 -24.38
CA GLY A 403 6.39 10.64 -25.19
C GLY A 403 6.29 9.14 -25.46
N TYR A 404 5.89 8.37 -24.44
CA TYR A 404 5.74 6.91 -24.54
C TYR A 404 4.78 6.49 -25.67
N PHE A 405 3.67 7.21 -25.83
CA PHE A 405 2.65 6.86 -26.83
C PHE A 405 2.93 7.39 -28.26
N ILE A 406 4.09 7.97 -28.54
CA ILE A 406 4.49 8.36 -29.90
C ILE A 406 4.82 7.10 -30.71
N LYS A 407 3.94 6.70 -31.64
CA LYS A 407 4.12 5.49 -32.48
C LYS A 407 4.97 5.74 -33.73
N ASN A 408 4.83 6.91 -34.35
CA ASN A 408 5.54 7.30 -35.56
C ASN A 408 5.86 8.80 -35.51
N TYR A 409 6.80 9.22 -36.36
CA TYR A 409 7.24 10.62 -36.44
C TYR A 409 6.55 11.38 -37.58
N ASN A 410 5.26 11.12 -37.82
CA ASN A 410 4.48 11.85 -38.82
C ASN A 410 4.08 13.23 -38.27
N VAL A 411 4.73 14.27 -38.77
CA VAL A 411 4.56 15.65 -38.30
C VAL A 411 3.13 16.15 -38.50
N LYS A 412 2.60 16.08 -39.74
CA LYS A 412 1.24 16.56 -40.07
C LYS A 412 0.17 15.88 -39.21
N ARG A 413 0.22 14.56 -39.09
CA ARG A 413 -0.74 13.79 -38.27
C ARG A 413 -0.64 14.15 -36.80
N THR A 414 0.58 14.32 -36.28
CA THR A 414 0.82 14.66 -34.87
C THR A 414 0.32 16.06 -34.55
N LEU A 415 0.59 17.02 -35.43
CA LEU A 415 0.13 18.41 -35.30
C LEU A 415 -1.40 18.48 -35.26
N MET A 416 -2.06 17.93 -36.28
CA MET A 416 -3.53 17.94 -36.37
C MET A 416 -4.19 17.27 -35.17
N ARG A 417 -3.65 16.13 -34.71
CA ARG A 417 -4.16 15.43 -33.53
C ARG A 417 -3.95 16.25 -32.26
N SER A 418 -2.75 16.81 -32.07
CA SER A 418 -2.41 17.59 -30.87
C SER A 418 -3.23 18.87 -30.78
N MET A 419 -3.50 19.55 -31.90
CA MET A 419 -4.41 20.70 -31.94
C MET A 419 -5.82 20.32 -31.44
N ARG A 420 -6.41 19.25 -31.98
CA ARG A 420 -7.75 18.80 -31.58
C ARG A 420 -7.83 18.32 -30.13
N THR A 421 -6.80 17.65 -29.62
CA THR A 421 -6.86 17.04 -28.28
C THR A 421 -6.34 17.94 -27.16
N LEU A 422 -5.56 18.97 -27.46
CA LEU A 422 -4.95 19.88 -26.47
C LEU A 422 -5.46 21.32 -26.63
N LEU A 423 -5.28 21.92 -27.81
CA LEU A 423 -5.62 23.34 -28.02
C LEU A 423 -7.13 23.61 -27.99
N VAL A 424 -7.96 22.70 -28.49
CA VAL A 424 -9.43 22.87 -28.41
C VAL A 424 -9.92 22.88 -26.96
N PRO A 425 -9.61 21.89 -26.09
CA PRO A 425 -9.94 21.98 -24.67
C PRO A 425 -9.37 23.22 -23.97
N TYR A 426 -8.13 23.61 -24.30
CA TYR A 426 -7.50 24.81 -23.77
C TYR A 426 -8.29 26.08 -24.11
N ALA A 427 -8.62 26.28 -25.39
CA ALA A 427 -9.40 27.41 -25.85
C ALA A 427 -10.77 27.47 -25.17
N ILE A 428 -11.45 26.33 -25.00
CA ILE A 428 -12.75 26.27 -24.28
C ILE A 428 -12.59 26.79 -22.85
N VAL A 429 -11.59 26.31 -22.10
CA VAL A 429 -11.37 26.75 -20.71
C VAL A 429 -11.02 28.24 -20.64
N CYS A 430 -10.18 28.73 -21.57
CA CYS A 430 -9.82 30.14 -21.63
C CYS A 430 -11.00 31.05 -22.01
N LEU A 431 -11.86 30.63 -22.94
CA LEU A 431 -13.07 31.38 -23.31
C LEU A 431 -14.08 31.41 -22.16
N LEU A 432 -14.28 30.28 -21.46
CA LEU A 432 -15.10 30.24 -20.25
C LEU A 432 -14.53 31.18 -19.16
N SER A 433 -13.21 31.15 -18.97
CA SER A 433 -12.52 32.04 -18.05
C SER A 433 -12.70 33.52 -18.41
N ALA A 434 -12.62 33.86 -19.70
CA ALA A 434 -12.87 35.22 -20.19
C ALA A 434 -14.31 35.68 -19.93
N GLY A 435 -15.30 34.82 -20.18
CA GLY A 435 -16.71 35.09 -19.90
C GLY A 435 -16.98 35.28 -18.40
N ILE A 436 -16.52 34.34 -17.57
CA ILE A 436 -16.70 34.39 -16.10
C ILE A 436 -16.03 35.64 -15.51
N TYR A 437 -14.80 35.96 -15.94
CA TYR A 437 -14.10 37.15 -15.47
C TYR A 437 -14.82 38.44 -15.84
N THR A 438 -15.37 38.52 -17.06
CA THR A 438 -16.15 39.68 -17.51
C THR A 438 -17.45 39.84 -16.72
N TYR A 439 -18.08 38.73 -16.33
CA TYR A 439 -19.31 38.74 -15.53
C TYR A 439 -19.09 39.10 -14.06
N ILE A 440 -17.97 38.67 -13.46
CA ILE A 440 -17.64 38.92 -12.04
C ILE A 440 -16.98 40.30 -11.84
N GLY A 441 -16.41 40.90 -12.89
CA GLY A 441 -15.64 42.15 -12.82
C GLY A 441 -16.42 43.34 -12.23
N SER A 442 -15.71 44.21 -11.51
CA SER A 442 -16.26 45.36 -10.78
C SER A 442 -16.56 46.56 -11.69
N GLU A 443 -17.48 47.43 -11.24
CA GLU A 443 -17.78 48.72 -11.88
C GLU A 443 -16.52 49.58 -12.05
N GLY A 444 -16.22 50.01 -13.28
CA GLY A 444 -15.10 50.91 -13.60
C GLY A 444 -14.24 50.53 -14.81
N ILE A 445 -14.17 49.25 -15.19
CA ILE A 445 -13.48 48.79 -16.42
C ILE A 445 -14.53 48.22 -17.38
N GLY A 446 -14.54 48.68 -18.63
CA GLY A 446 -15.50 48.20 -19.63
C GLY A 446 -15.42 46.68 -19.86
N ALA A 447 -16.57 46.00 -19.99
CA ALA A 447 -16.67 44.56 -20.18
C ALA A 447 -15.81 44.03 -21.35
N SER A 448 -15.74 44.79 -22.45
CA SER A 448 -14.90 44.48 -23.62
C SER A 448 -13.40 44.44 -23.28
N ALA A 449 -12.92 45.36 -22.43
CA ALA A 449 -11.52 45.42 -22.01
C ALA A 449 -11.14 44.23 -21.11
N MET A 450 -12.03 43.84 -20.17
CA MET A 450 -11.82 42.68 -19.30
C MET A 450 -11.79 41.36 -20.08
N PHE A 451 -12.71 41.20 -21.04
CA PHE A 451 -12.71 40.06 -21.93
C PHE A 451 -11.42 40.00 -22.75
N LEU A 452 -11.03 41.12 -23.37
CA LEU A 452 -9.80 41.22 -24.16
C LEU A 452 -8.54 40.92 -23.34
N GLN A 453 -8.49 41.30 -22.06
CA GLN A 453 -7.39 40.96 -21.16
C GLN A 453 -7.20 39.44 -21.04
N LYS A 454 -8.29 38.70 -20.82
CA LYS A 454 -8.22 37.22 -20.73
C LYS A 454 -7.92 36.57 -22.09
N ILE A 455 -8.36 37.16 -23.19
CA ILE A 455 -7.96 36.72 -24.54
C ILE A 455 -6.47 36.94 -24.78
N LYS A 456 -5.90 38.09 -24.36
CA LYS A 456 -4.45 38.33 -24.39
C LYS A 456 -3.73 37.26 -23.56
N ALA A 457 -4.17 36.99 -22.34
CA ALA A 457 -3.62 35.91 -21.51
C ALA A 457 -3.63 34.55 -22.24
N MET A 458 -4.75 34.20 -22.87
CA MET A 458 -4.90 32.99 -23.70
C MET A 458 -3.90 32.95 -24.86
N ILE A 459 -3.73 34.05 -25.59
CA ILE A 459 -2.76 34.14 -26.69
C ILE A 459 -1.33 33.98 -26.15
N GLY A 460 -1.03 34.56 -24.99
CA GLY A 460 0.26 34.44 -24.33
C GLY A 460 0.55 33.05 -23.79
N GLY A 461 -0.44 32.33 -23.25
CA GLY A 461 -0.30 30.94 -22.81
C GLY A 461 0.78 30.69 -21.73
N MET A 462 1.12 31.72 -20.94
CA MET A 462 2.25 31.67 -20.00
C MET A 462 1.82 31.20 -18.60
N SER A 463 2.74 30.55 -17.89
CA SER A 463 2.47 30.04 -16.52
C SER A 463 2.48 31.14 -15.45
N LYS A 464 3.28 32.19 -15.66
CA LYS A 464 3.42 33.36 -14.78
C LYS A 464 3.63 34.59 -15.67
N ILE A 465 3.53 35.77 -15.05
CA ILE A 465 3.82 37.05 -15.70
C ILE A 465 5.28 37.05 -16.14
N SER A 466 5.53 37.52 -17.37
CA SER A 466 6.85 37.57 -17.98
C SER A 466 7.51 38.91 -17.74
N THR A 467 8.85 38.94 -17.64
CA THR A 467 9.64 40.17 -17.52
C THR A 467 9.69 41.00 -18.80
N ARG A 468 9.54 40.37 -19.98
CA ARG A 468 9.61 41.02 -21.30
C ARG A 468 8.28 41.07 -22.02
N PHE A 469 7.39 40.12 -21.75
CA PHE A 469 6.07 40.03 -22.39
C PHE A 469 4.97 40.44 -21.40
N LEU A 470 5.06 41.68 -20.90
CA LEU A 470 4.20 42.21 -19.82
C LEU A 470 2.73 42.37 -20.24
N THR A 471 2.44 42.39 -21.53
CA THR A 471 1.08 42.51 -22.08
C THR A 471 0.24 41.25 -21.93
N PHE A 472 0.85 40.13 -21.54
CA PHE A 472 0.20 38.84 -21.39
C PHE A 472 0.19 38.38 -19.94
N ASP A 473 -1.00 38.23 -19.37
CA ASP A 473 -1.18 37.63 -18.04
C ASP A 473 -0.97 36.11 -18.04
N SER A 474 -0.81 35.56 -16.84
CA SER A 474 -0.78 34.10 -16.63
C SER A 474 -2.13 33.46 -16.93
N VAL A 475 -2.08 32.30 -17.59
CA VAL A 475 -3.25 31.43 -17.78
C VAL A 475 -3.40 30.38 -16.66
N TRP A 476 -2.73 30.57 -15.52
CA TRP A 476 -2.77 29.64 -14.39
C TRP A 476 -2.47 28.19 -14.84
N VAL A 477 -3.00 27.17 -14.15
CA VAL A 477 -2.61 25.76 -14.29
C VAL A 477 -2.76 25.17 -15.70
N VAL A 478 -3.56 25.79 -16.59
CA VAL A 478 -3.71 25.33 -17.99
C VAL A 478 -2.53 25.69 -18.89
N TRP A 479 -1.55 26.48 -18.42
CA TRP A 479 -0.30 26.77 -19.14
C TRP A 479 0.42 25.49 -19.64
N PHE A 480 0.29 24.41 -18.86
CA PHE A 480 0.90 23.12 -19.15
C PHE A 480 0.40 22.53 -20.48
N VAL A 481 -0.82 22.85 -20.89
CA VAL A 481 -1.41 22.32 -22.14
C VAL A 481 -0.69 22.90 -23.37
N CYS A 482 -0.39 24.20 -23.36
CA CYS A 482 0.39 24.87 -24.42
C CYS A 482 1.82 24.33 -24.45
N CYS A 483 2.44 24.20 -23.27
CA CYS A 483 3.79 23.62 -23.13
C CYS A 483 3.85 22.19 -23.70
N LEU A 484 2.91 21.32 -23.33
CA LEU A 484 2.84 19.95 -23.81
C LEU A 484 2.60 19.88 -25.32
N PHE A 485 1.77 20.77 -25.86
CA PHE A 485 1.54 20.89 -27.30
C PHE A 485 2.86 21.21 -28.03
N LEU A 486 3.60 22.23 -27.58
CA LEU A 486 4.88 22.60 -28.19
C LEU A 486 5.91 21.48 -28.05
N ALA A 487 6.13 20.96 -26.85
CA ALA A 487 7.13 19.93 -26.58
C ALA A 487 6.93 18.69 -27.45
N ARG A 488 5.68 18.21 -27.58
CA ARG A 488 5.36 17.05 -28.41
C ARG A 488 5.64 17.31 -29.90
N ASN A 489 5.21 18.45 -30.43
CA ASN A 489 5.37 18.73 -31.86
C ASN A 489 6.82 19.01 -32.23
N ILE A 490 7.55 19.76 -31.41
CA ILE A 490 9.00 19.98 -31.56
C ILE A 490 9.73 18.64 -31.52
N TYR A 491 9.42 17.78 -30.55
CA TYR A 491 10.05 16.46 -30.47
C TYR A 491 9.83 15.60 -31.71
N VAL A 492 8.59 15.51 -32.22
CA VAL A 492 8.29 14.73 -33.43
C VAL A 492 8.98 15.31 -34.66
N MET A 493 9.03 16.64 -34.79
CA MET A 493 9.75 17.32 -35.85
C MET A 493 11.25 17.01 -35.78
N LEU A 494 11.87 17.12 -34.61
CA LEU A 494 13.29 16.76 -34.39
C LEU A 494 13.58 15.31 -34.77
N MET A 495 12.73 14.37 -34.33
CA MET A 495 12.90 12.95 -34.66
C MET A 495 12.76 12.68 -36.17
N LYS A 496 11.98 13.49 -36.90
CA LYS A 496 11.85 13.38 -38.36
C LYS A 496 13.04 14.01 -39.09
N LEU A 497 13.48 15.19 -38.66
CA LEU A 497 14.64 15.89 -39.25
C LEU A 497 15.94 15.11 -39.05
N LEU A 498 16.12 14.52 -37.86
CA LEU A 498 17.32 13.77 -37.50
C LEU A 498 17.17 12.25 -37.75
N GLU A 499 16.27 11.84 -38.64
CA GLU A 499 16.00 10.42 -38.91
C GLU A 499 17.27 9.68 -39.38
N ARG A 500 18.09 10.33 -40.22
CA ARG A 500 19.40 9.82 -40.67
C ARG A 500 20.51 9.91 -39.61
N TYR A 501 20.38 10.81 -38.63
CA TYR A 501 21.41 11.10 -37.61
C TYR A 501 20.93 10.80 -36.20
N ARG A 502 20.19 9.69 -36.04
CA ARG A 502 19.46 9.37 -34.81
C ARG A 502 20.35 9.23 -33.56
N ARG A 503 21.65 8.92 -33.74
CA ARG A 503 22.65 8.87 -32.65
C ARG A 503 22.96 10.24 -32.05
N ILE A 504 22.82 11.32 -32.83
CA ILE A 504 23.12 12.70 -32.40
C ILE A 504 21.91 13.33 -31.69
N CYS A 505 20.70 12.82 -31.94
CA CYS A 505 19.44 13.37 -31.44
C CYS A 505 19.40 13.62 -29.90
N PRO A 506 19.89 12.72 -29.02
CA PRO A 506 19.93 12.99 -27.58
C PRO A 506 20.75 14.23 -27.21
N TRP A 507 21.88 14.46 -27.89
CA TRP A 507 22.73 15.64 -27.66
C TRP A 507 22.02 16.92 -28.09
N VAL A 508 21.31 16.90 -29.23
CA VAL A 508 20.48 18.03 -29.67
C VAL A 508 19.38 18.33 -28.65
N ILE A 509 18.72 17.30 -28.11
CA ILE A 509 17.70 17.47 -27.06
C ILE A 509 18.30 18.12 -25.80
N LEU A 510 19.49 17.68 -25.36
CA LEU A 510 20.17 18.25 -24.20
C LEU A 510 20.56 19.71 -24.43
N SER A 511 21.10 20.04 -25.61
CA SER A 511 21.44 21.43 -25.97
C SER A 511 20.21 22.34 -26.02
N LEU A 512 19.10 21.88 -26.60
CA LEU A 512 17.85 22.62 -26.62
C LEU A 512 17.25 22.78 -25.22
N ALA A 513 17.32 21.75 -24.38
CA ALA A 513 16.87 21.83 -23.00
C ALA A 513 17.71 22.83 -22.19
N PHE A 514 19.03 22.85 -22.39
CA PHE A 514 19.91 23.84 -21.78
C PHE A 514 19.58 25.26 -22.25
N LEU A 515 19.35 25.46 -23.55
CA LEU A 515 18.88 26.73 -24.10
C LEU A 515 17.54 27.16 -23.48
N GLY A 516 16.58 26.24 -23.36
CA GLY A 516 15.29 26.50 -22.71
C GLY A 516 15.44 26.91 -21.24
N TYR A 517 16.33 26.27 -20.50
CA TYR A 517 16.69 26.66 -19.13
C TYR A 517 17.27 28.08 -19.08
N LEU A 518 18.20 28.42 -19.97
CA LEU A 518 18.80 29.76 -20.02
C LEU A 518 17.75 30.83 -20.35
N MET A 519 16.90 30.57 -21.34
CA MET A 519 15.80 31.47 -21.72
C MET A 519 14.85 31.71 -20.55
N GLY A 520 14.38 30.64 -19.89
CA GLY A 520 13.41 30.73 -18.82
C GLY A 520 13.95 31.35 -17.54
N LYS A 521 15.23 31.15 -17.22
CA LYS A 521 15.87 31.66 -16.00
C LYS A 521 16.40 33.08 -16.13
N TYR A 522 17.01 33.42 -17.27
CA TYR A 522 17.74 34.68 -17.43
C TYR A 522 17.10 35.67 -18.40
N TYR A 523 16.27 35.20 -19.34
CA TYR A 523 15.68 36.08 -20.35
C TYR A 523 14.24 36.48 -19.98
N ALA A 524 13.30 35.54 -20.12
CA ALA A 524 11.89 35.79 -19.90
C ALA A 524 11.08 34.49 -19.86
N PHE A 525 9.91 34.54 -19.23
CA PHE A 525 8.89 33.51 -19.41
C PHE A 525 8.37 33.66 -20.84
N MET A 526 8.62 32.67 -21.68
CA MET A 526 8.31 32.75 -23.11
C MET A 526 6.83 32.49 -23.37
N PRO A 527 6.25 33.08 -24.44
CA PRO A 527 4.91 32.73 -24.89
C PRO A 527 4.75 31.21 -25.04
N TRP A 528 3.60 30.71 -24.60
CA TRP A 528 3.22 29.30 -24.56
C TRP A 528 4.16 28.43 -23.73
N SER A 529 4.96 29.07 -22.86
CA SER A 529 6.03 28.43 -22.08
C SER A 529 7.00 27.64 -22.97
N LEU A 530 7.37 28.20 -24.12
CA LEU A 530 8.32 27.59 -25.07
C LEU A 530 9.64 27.18 -24.40
N ASP A 531 10.15 28.03 -23.50
CA ASP A 531 11.35 27.79 -22.69
C ASP A 531 11.25 26.47 -21.90
N VAL A 532 10.12 26.24 -21.24
CA VAL A 532 9.84 24.98 -20.52
C VAL A 532 9.60 23.83 -21.48
N ALA A 533 8.96 24.08 -22.63
CA ALA A 533 8.72 23.06 -23.64
C ALA A 533 10.04 22.47 -24.19
N LEU A 534 11.07 23.31 -24.34
CA LEU A 534 12.41 22.87 -24.72
C LEU A 534 13.06 22.00 -23.63
N VAL A 535 12.95 22.36 -22.35
CA VAL A 535 13.41 21.49 -21.24
C VAL A 535 12.64 20.17 -21.24
N ALA A 536 11.33 20.22 -21.49
CA ALA A 536 10.46 19.05 -21.50
C ALA A 536 10.75 18.05 -22.62
N LEU A 537 11.55 18.41 -23.64
CA LEU A 537 12.03 17.47 -24.66
C LEU A 537 12.77 16.28 -24.04
N ILE A 538 13.47 16.48 -22.91
CA ILE A 538 14.11 15.38 -22.17
C ILE A 538 13.05 14.38 -21.71
N PHE A 539 11.97 14.83 -21.08
CA PHE A 539 10.90 13.96 -20.57
C PHE A 539 10.15 13.25 -21.70
N ILE A 540 9.82 13.96 -22.79
CA ILE A 540 9.21 13.34 -23.99
C ILE A 540 10.16 12.27 -24.57
N GLY A 541 11.45 12.60 -24.68
CA GLY A 541 12.48 11.71 -25.20
C GLY A 541 12.66 10.44 -24.38
N VAL A 542 12.70 10.58 -23.06
CA VAL A 542 12.75 9.48 -22.10
C VAL A 542 11.53 8.58 -22.27
N GLY A 543 10.32 9.14 -22.37
CA GLY A 543 9.11 8.34 -22.62
C GLY A 543 9.18 7.51 -23.92
N ASN A 544 9.61 8.12 -25.02
CA ASN A 544 9.79 7.42 -26.31
C ASN A 544 10.89 6.34 -26.23
N TRP A 545 11.99 6.61 -25.50
CA TRP A 545 13.05 5.64 -25.26
C TRP A 545 12.55 4.45 -24.43
N MET A 546 11.83 4.70 -23.33
CA MET A 546 11.24 3.66 -22.46
C MET A 546 10.37 2.68 -23.25
N ARG A 547 9.63 3.16 -24.24
CA ARG A 547 8.84 2.30 -25.12
C ARG A 547 9.72 1.43 -26.02
N LYS A 548 10.73 2.03 -26.67
CA LYS A 548 11.60 1.32 -27.63
C LYS A 548 12.39 0.19 -26.99
N VAL A 549 12.84 0.38 -25.75
CA VAL A 549 13.57 -0.66 -25.00
C VAL A 549 12.65 -1.59 -24.20
N GLU A 550 11.33 -1.46 -24.40
CA GLU A 550 10.28 -2.19 -23.69
C GLU A 550 10.53 -2.23 -22.19
N LEU A 551 10.88 -1.06 -21.62
CA LEU A 551 11.40 -0.95 -20.25
C LEU A 551 10.47 -1.61 -19.22
N TRP A 552 9.16 -1.53 -19.48
CA TRP A 552 8.12 -2.04 -18.59
C TRP A 552 7.95 -3.57 -18.62
N GLU A 553 8.60 -4.27 -19.55
CA GLU A 553 8.69 -5.74 -19.56
C GLU A 553 9.90 -6.25 -18.76
N LYS A 554 10.82 -5.36 -18.37
CA LYS A 554 11.96 -5.70 -17.50
C LYS A 554 11.55 -5.85 -16.03
N SER A 555 12.46 -6.42 -15.23
CA SER A 555 12.28 -6.64 -13.79
C SER A 555 11.94 -5.36 -13.02
N TYR A 556 11.18 -5.50 -11.93
CA TYR A 556 10.88 -4.43 -10.97
C TYR A 556 12.14 -3.78 -10.37
N CYS A 557 13.30 -4.44 -10.43
CA CYS A 557 14.58 -3.82 -10.06
C CYS A 557 14.84 -2.53 -10.84
N TYR A 558 14.66 -2.56 -12.17
CA TYR A 558 14.93 -1.45 -13.08
C TYR A 558 13.79 -0.42 -13.16
N THR A 559 12.55 -0.85 -12.93
CA THR A 559 11.37 0.01 -13.08
C THR A 559 10.88 0.62 -11.77
N LEU A 560 11.25 0.03 -10.63
CA LEU A 560 10.79 0.47 -9.30
C LEU A 560 11.94 0.66 -8.31
N VAL A 561 12.78 -0.36 -8.07
CA VAL A 561 13.77 -0.33 -6.97
C VAL A 561 14.85 0.73 -7.21
N ILE A 562 15.56 0.68 -8.33
CA ILE A 562 16.61 1.64 -8.67
C ILE A 562 16.04 3.08 -8.74
N PRO A 563 14.93 3.34 -9.49
CA PRO A 563 14.28 4.65 -9.47
C PRO A 563 13.85 5.11 -8.07
N ALA A 564 13.34 4.22 -7.22
CA ALA A 564 12.94 4.59 -5.86
C ALA A 564 14.13 5.02 -4.99
N VAL A 565 15.27 4.34 -5.10
CA VAL A 565 16.50 4.74 -4.39
C VAL A 565 16.97 6.12 -4.84
N ILE A 566 17.01 6.36 -6.16
CA ILE A 566 17.40 7.66 -6.73
C ILE A 566 16.43 8.76 -6.28
N TRP A 567 15.13 8.50 -6.37
CA TRP A 567 14.10 9.46 -6.01
C TRP A 567 14.15 9.81 -4.51
N ILE A 568 14.23 8.80 -3.63
CA ILE A 568 14.34 8.99 -2.17
C ILE A 568 15.62 9.76 -1.80
N TYR A 569 16.74 9.49 -2.47
CA TYR A 569 17.99 10.20 -2.25
C TYR A 569 17.84 11.71 -2.48
N PHE A 570 17.28 12.11 -3.63
CA PHE A 570 17.09 13.52 -3.95
C PHE A 570 15.97 14.19 -3.14
N LEU A 571 14.89 13.47 -2.81
CA LEU A 571 13.85 13.96 -1.89
C LEU A 571 14.43 14.30 -0.51
N ARG A 572 15.39 13.50 -0.01
CA ARG A 572 16.06 13.77 1.28
C ARG A 572 16.89 15.06 1.25
N MET A 573 17.39 15.45 0.08
CA MET A 573 18.10 16.71 -0.12
C MET A 573 17.13 17.90 -0.33
N GLY A 574 15.81 17.67 -0.27
CA GLY A 574 14.80 18.71 -0.47
C GLY A 574 14.66 19.16 -1.93
N ILE A 575 15.12 18.36 -2.89
CA ILE A 575 15.08 18.70 -4.31
C ILE A 575 13.69 18.35 -4.87
N SER A 576 13.09 19.31 -5.57
CA SER A 576 11.90 19.10 -6.38
C SER A 576 11.89 20.06 -7.56
N ILE A 577 11.61 19.54 -8.76
CA ILE A 577 11.48 20.37 -9.96
C ILE A 577 10.16 21.17 -9.93
N GLU A 578 10.20 22.47 -10.26
CA GLU A 578 8.99 23.25 -10.48
C GLU A 578 9.02 23.91 -11.87
N LEU A 579 8.45 23.23 -12.86
CA LEU A 579 8.44 23.69 -14.25
C LEU A 579 7.73 25.05 -14.42
N ALA A 580 6.64 25.27 -13.69
CA ALA A 580 5.83 26.49 -13.80
C ALA A 580 6.61 27.75 -13.41
N THR A 581 7.55 27.63 -12.48
CA THR A 581 8.36 28.73 -11.93
C THR A 581 9.80 28.71 -12.44
N ARG A 582 10.15 27.78 -13.35
CA ARG A 582 11.50 27.56 -13.88
C ARG A 582 12.52 27.27 -12.79
N SER A 583 12.08 26.61 -11.71
CA SER A 583 12.98 26.14 -10.67
C SER A 583 13.50 24.75 -11.00
N TYR A 584 14.81 24.65 -11.21
CA TYR A 584 15.55 23.42 -11.51
C TYR A 584 16.71 23.27 -10.53
N PRO A 585 16.46 22.92 -9.24
CA PRO A 585 17.52 22.81 -8.25
C PRO A 585 18.58 21.79 -8.69
N LEU A 586 19.86 22.14 -8.57
CA LEU A 586 20.99 21.30 -9.02
C LEU A 586 20.93 20.91 -10.52
N GLY A 587 20.21 21.66 -11.34
CA GLY A 587 20.17 21.49 -12.80
C GLY A 587 19.72 20.09 -13.21
N ILE A 588 20.59 19.36 -13.92
CA ILE A 588 20.29 18.03 -14.47
C ILE A 588 19.88 17.01 -13.40
N PHE A 589 20.33 17.16 -12.15
CA PHE A 589 19.97 16.25 -11.07
C PHE A 589 18.48 16.33 -10.71
N SER A 590 17.85 17.51 -10.75
CA SER A 590 16.39 17.62 -10.60
C SER A 590 15.62 16.96 -11.75
N VAL A 591 16.21 16.88 -12.95
CA VAL A 591 15.61 16.17 -14.09
C VAL A 591 15.69 14.65 -13.88
N ILE A 592 16.83 14.15 -13.38
CA ILE A 592 17.01 12.73 -13.02
C ILE A 592 16.04 12.32 -11.92
N GLU A 593 15.94 13.14 -10.88
CA GLU A 593 14.97 13.01 -9.79
C GLU A 593 13.54 12.86 -10.34
N ALA A 594 13.13 13.80 -11.20
CA ALA A 594 11.80 13.81 -11.78
C ALA A 594 11.48 12.61 -12.67
N ILE A 595 12.47 12.13 -13.45
CA ILE A 595 12.33 10.89 -14.23
C ILE A 595 12.16 9.71 -13.28
N ALA A 596 12.98 9.62 -12.23
CA ALA A 596 12.94 8.55 -11.25
C ALA A 596 11.59 8.50 -10.51
N GLY A 597 11.11 9.64 -9.99
CA GLY A 597 9.80 9.75 -9.35
C GLY A 597 8.66 9.37 -10.28
N SER A 598 8.69 9.83 -11.54
CA SER A 598 7.70 9.46 -12.54
C SER A 598 7.66 7.94 -12.80
N MET A 599 8.84 7.30 -12.88
CA MET A 599 8.95 5.84 -13.05
C MET A 599 8.38 5.08 -11.87
N VAL A 600 8.68 5.52 -10.63
CA VAL A 600 8.15 4.92 -9.41
C VAL A 600 6.62 4.96 -9.41
N ILE A 601 6.02 6.10 -9.76
CA ILE A 601 4.56 6.26 -9.79
C ILE A 601 3.92 5.39 -10.87
N ILE A 602 4.53 5.25 -12.05
CA ILE A 602 4.05 4.32 -13.09
C ILE A 602 4.14 2.87 -12.61
N SER A 603 5.23 2.49 -11.94
CA SER A 603 5.39 1.15 -11.34
C SER A 603 4.38 0.88 -10.23
N ILE A 604 4.12 1.86 -9.36
CA ILE A 604 3.07 1.79 -8.34
C ILE A 604 1.71 1.62 -9.02
N ALA A 605 1.40 2.38 -10.07
CA ALA A 605 0.17 2.21 -10.83
C ALA A 605 0.05 0.80 -11.43
N LYS A 606 1.16 0.23 -11.95
CA LYS A 606 1.21 -1.16 -12.45
C LYS A 606 0.96 -2.19 -11.33
N LEU A 607 1.49 -1.97 -10.13
CA LEU A 607 1.25 -2.83 -8.96
C LEU A 607 -0.20 -2.73 -8.45
N LEU A 608 -0.73 -1.51 -8.37
CA LEU A 608 -2.10 -1.22 -7.97
C LEU A 608 -3.12 -1.76 -8.97
N ASN A 609 -2.74 -1.91 -10.24
CA ASN A 609 -3.59 -2.46 -11.29
C ASN A 609 -4.06 -3.91 -11.00
N LYS A 610 -3.49 -4.59 -10.00
CA LYS A 610 -3.99 -5.88 -9.50
C LYS A 610 -5.35 -5.75 -8.79
N SER A 611 -5.71 -4.56 -8.31
CA SER A 611 -6.98 -4.29 -7.64
C SER A 611 -7.97 -3.63 -8.60
N LYS A 612 -9.00 -4.38 -9.02
CA LYS A 612 -9.97 -3.89 -10.01
C LYS A 612 -10.72 -2.62 -9.58
N ILE A 613 -11.00 -2.44 -8.28
CA ILE A 613 -11.68 -1.23 -7.77
C ILE A 613 -10.78 -0.01 -7.95
N ILE A 614 -9.52 -0.12 -7.50
CA ILE A 614 -8.53 0.96 -7.61
C ILE A 614 -8.28 1.28 -9.09
N THR A 615 -8.20 0.26 -9.94
CA THR A 615 -8.08 0.43 -11.39
C THR A 615 -9.26 1.21 -11.96
N ILE A 616 -10.50 0.86 -11.64
CA ILE A 616 -11.69 1.55 -12.16
C ILE A 616 -11.64 3.04 -11.81
N ILE A 617 -11.37 3.36 -10.54
CA ILE A 617 -11.35 4.73 -10.04
C ILE A 617 -10.19 5.52 -10.67
N LEU A 618 -8.94 5.08 -10.45
CA LEU A 618 -7.76 5.83 -10.90
C LEU A 618 -7.67 5.92 -12.43
N SER A 619 -8.05 4.87 -13.15
CA SER A 619 -8.06 4.93 -14.62
C SER A 619 -9.16 5.86 -15.14
N TRP A 620 -10.32 5.95 -14.47
CA TRP A 620 -11.36 6.91 -14.86
C TRP A 620 -10.88 8.35 -14.64
N ILE A 621 -10.27 8.64 -13.49
CA ILE A 621 -9.69 9.95 -13.20
C ILE A 621 -8.65 10.30 -14.27
N GLY A 622 -7.70 9.41 -14.57
CA GLY A 622 -6.66 9.69 -15.56
C GLY A 622 -7.16 9.78 -17.00
N ARG A 623 -8.21 9.05 -17.38
CA ARG A 623 -8.87 9.19 -18.69
C ARG A 623 -9.51 10.57 -18.87
N ASN A 624 -9.99 11.17 -17.78
CA ASN A 624 -10.65 12.47 -17.78
C ASN A 624 -9.75 13.61 -17.27
N SER A 625 -8.44 13.38 -17.13
CA SER A 625 -7.46 14.34 -16.61
C SER A 625 -7.51 15.73 -17.26
N MET A 626 -7.76 15.81 -18.57
CA MET A 626 -7.92 17.11 -19.27
C MET A 626 -9.16 17.90 -18.83
N ILE A 627 -10.29 17.21 -18.59
CA ILE A 627 -11.52 17.87 -18.10
C ILE A 627 -11.30 18.31 -16.64
N ILE A 628 -10.70 17.43 -15.83
CA ILE A 628 -10.36 17.71 -14.42
C ILE A 628 -9.45 18.93 -14.34
N LEU A 629 -8.41 19.01 -15.17
CA LEU A 629 -7.52 20.17 -15.24
C LEU A 629 -8.28 21.47 -15.54
N GLY A 630 -9.21 21.44 -16.51
CA GLY A 630 -10.02 22.59 -16.87
C GLY A 630 -10.93 23.06 -15.74
N ILE A 631 -11.64 22.12 -15.10
CA ILE A 631 -12.50 22.41 -13.94
C ILE A 631 -11.68 22.98 -12.78
N HIS A 632 -10.58 22.32 -12.43
CA HIS A 632 -9.71 22.76 -11.34
C HIS A 632 -9.11 24.15 -11.61
N CYS A 633 -8.78 24.47 -12.87
CA CYS A 633 -8.32 25.80 -13.24
C CYS A 633 -9.39 26.87 -12.96
N LEU A 634 -10.63 26.66 -13.41
CA LEU A 634 -11.71 27.62 -13.18
C LEU A 634 -12.10 27.72 -11.70
N GLU A 635 -12.09 26.59 -10.99
CA GLU A 635 -12.29 26.54 -9.55
C GLU A 635 -11.25 27.36 -8.80
N LEU A 636 -9.96 27.17 -9.07
CA LEU A 636 -8.90 27.95 -8.44
C LEU A 636 -9.00 29.45 -8.73
N MET A 637 -9.45 29.83 -9.92
CA MET A 637 -9.52 31.23 -10.33
C MET A 637 -10.74 31.97 -9.77
N TYR A 638 -11.88 31.29 -9.63
CA TYR A 638 -13.17 31.98 -9.42
C TYR A 638 -14.01 31.45 -8.25
N PHE A 639 -13.71 30.28 -7.70
CA PHE A 639 -14.52 29.71 -6.61
C PHE A 639 -13.92 30.01 -5.23
N ASN A 640 -14.61 30.82 -4.43
CA ASN A 640 -14.19 31.15 -3.07
C ASN A 640 -14.65 30.07 -2.08
N TRP A 641 -13.78 29.09 -1.82
CA TRP A 641 -14.08 27.98 -0.92
C TRP A 641 -14.38 28.39 0.53
N GLU A 642 -13.68 29.40 1.05
CA GLU A 642 -13.90 29.87 2.42
C GLU A 642 -15.30 30.44 2.57
N LYS A 643 -15.69 31.33 1.64
CA LYS A 643 -17.01 31.98 1.66
C LYS A 643 -18.16 30.99 1.51
N TYR A 644 -18.04 29.98 0.65
CA TYR A 644 -19.19 29.15 0.27
C TYR A 644 -19.23 27.77 0.92
N ILE A 645 -18.11 27.23 1.39
CA ILE A 645 -18.05 25.85 1.91
C ILE A 645 -17.36 25.78 3.27
N PHE A 646 -16.10 26.22 3.37
CA PHE A 646 -15.30 25.96 4.57
C PHE A 646 -15.76 26.77 5.78
N GLY A 647 -16.26 28.00 5.59
CA GLY A 647 -16.80 28.84 6.68
C GLY A 647 -18.05 28.29 7.38
N TYR A 648 -18.77 27.36 6.76
CA TYR A 648 -19.99 26.75 7.32
C TYR A 648 -19.77 25.37 7.95
N MET A 649 -18.53 24.86 7.95
CA MET A 649 -18.24 23.51 8.44
C MET A 649 -18.00 23.52 9.96
N PRO A 650 -18.57 22.57 10.72
CA PRO A 650 -18.50 22.57 12.19
C PRO A 650 -17.15 22.11 12.77
N PHE A 651 -16.09 22.06 11.97
CA PHE A 651 -14.77 21.56 12.35
C PHE A 651 -13.64 22.28 11.60
N THR A 652 -12.45 22.29 12.20
CA THR A 652 -11.26 22.95 11.61
C THR A 652 -10.85 22.32 10.28
N MET A 653 -10.57 23.16 9.28
CA MET A 653 -10.08 22.70 7.98
C MET A 653 -8.59 22.45 8.01
N ASN A 654 -8.20 21.18 8.00
CA ASN A 654 -6.82 20.79 7.71
C ASN A 654 -6.66 20.47 6.21
N TRP A 655 -5.42 20.44 5.73
CA TRP A 655 -5.09 20.22 4.32
C TRP A 655 -5.73 18.95 3.73
N PHE A 656 -5.88 17.89 4.55
CA PHE A 656 -6.45 16.62 4.11
C PHE A 656 -7.96 16.73 3.90
N ARG A 657 -8.69 17.37 4.83
CA ARG A 657 -10.14 17.63 4.69
C ARG A 657 -10.42 18.50 3.48
N VAL A 658 -9.64 19.57 3.30
CA VAL A 658 -9.72 20.46 2.12
C VAL A 658 -9.52 19.65 0.84
N PHE A 659 -8.50 18.78 0.79
CA PHE A 659 -8.24 17.94 -0.38
C PHE A 659 -9.39 17.00 -0.71
N ILE A 660 -9.96 16.31 0.28
CA ILE A 660 -11.08 15.38 0.07
C ILE A 660 -12.30 16.13 -0.46
N ILE A 661 -12.68 17.25 0.16
CA ILE A 661 -13.85 18.04 -0.25
C ILE A 661 -13.66 18.58 -1.67
N LYS A 662 -12.52 19.25 -1.95
CA LYS A 662 -12.21 19.76 -3.29
C LYS A 662 -12.23 18.65 -4.35
N SER A 663 -11.61 17.52 -4.05
CA SER A 663 -11.56 16.35 -4.94
C SER A 663 -12.95 15.82 -5.26
N ILE A 664 -13.82 15.67 -4.25
CA ILE A 664 -15.19 15.19 -4.44
C ILE A 664 -15.97 16.13 -5.35
N CYS A 665 -15.92 17.45 -5.12
CA CYS A 665 -16.61 18.43 -5.94
C CYS A 665 -16.11 18.42 -7.40
N ILE A 666 -14.80 18.48 -7.60
CA ILE A 666 -14.18 18.50 -8.94
C ILE A 666 -14.51 17.21 -9.71
N LEU A 667 -14.38 16.04 -9.06
CA LEU A 667 -14.66 14.76 -9.70
C LEU A 667 -16.16 14.55 -9.96
N SER A 668 -17.05 15.05 -9.09
CA SER A 668 -18.50 14.99 -9.31
C SER A 668 -18.91 15.83 -10.51
N LEU A 669 -18.42 17.08 -10.60
CA LEU A 669 -18.66 17.93 -11.76
C LEU A 669 -18.09 17.34 -13.05
N THR A 670 -16.89 16.74 -12.97
CA THR A 670 -16.30 15.97 -14.08
C THR A 670 -17.25 14.84 -14.51
N GLY A 671 -17.82 14.12 -13.54
CA GLY A 671 -18.80 13.06 -13.77
C GLY A 671 -20.02 13.55 -14.55
N VAL A 672 -20.60 14.67 -14.13
CA VAL A 672 -21.74 15.31 -14.81
C VAL A 672 -21.40 15.69 -16.26
N ILE A 673 -20.28 16.37 -16.49
CA ILE A 673 -19.86 16.76 -17.85
C ILE A 673 -19.64 15.53 -18.74
N VAL A 674 -19.02 14.48 -18.21
CA VAL A 674 -18.79 13.23 -18.94
C VAL A 674 -20.12 12.52 -19.26
N LEU A 675 -21.09 12.53 -18.35
CA LEU A 675 -22.42 11.97 -18.56
C LEU A 675 -23.19 12.73 -19.65
N VAL A 676 -23.21 14.07 -19.58
CA VAL A 676 -23.87 14.93 -20.59
C VAL A 676 -23.25 14.69 -21.97
N LYS A 677 -21.92 14.60 -22.06
CA LYS A 677 -21.23 14.31 -23.33
C LYS A 677 -21.61 12.94 -23.90
N LYS A 678 -21.78 11.93 -23.03
CA LYS A 678 -22.24 10.60 -23.46
C LYS A 678 -23.69 10.62 -23.93
N MET A 679 -24.57 11.35 -23.25
CA MET A 679 -25.98 11.48 -23.63
C MET A 679 -26.14 12.20 -24.98
N LYS A 680 -25.41 13.31 -25.20
CA LYS A 680 -25.41 14.00 -26.51
C LYS A 680 -24.96 13.09 -27.65
N ASN A 681 -23.90 12.31 -27.44
CA ASN A 681 -23.44 11.35 -28.44
C ASN A 681 -24.45 10.22 -28.69
N PHE A 682 -25.25 9.83 -27.69
CA PHE A 682 -26.30 8.82 -27.82
C PHE A 682 -27.52 9.36 -28.58
N CYS A 683 -27.93 10.61 -28.34
CA CYS A 683 -29.03 11.26 -29.06
C CYS A 683 -28.70 11.55 -30.54
N ILE A 684 -27.44 11.81 -30.88
CA ILE A 684 -27.00 12.05 -32.28
C ILE A 684 -26.92 10.73 -33.09
N THR A 685 -26.87 9.57 -32.43
CA THR A 685 -26.82 8.25 -33.08
C THR A 685 -28.17 7.55 -33.20
N LEU A 686 -29.28 8.20 -32.81
CA LEU A 686 -30.62 7.70 -33.16
C LEU A 686 -30.82 7.94 -34.66
N PRO A 687 -31.16 6.92 -35.47
CA PRO A 687 -31.53 7.15 -36.86
C PRO A 687 -32.73 8.11 -36.86
N ALA A 688 -32.66 9.16 -37.67
CA ALA A 688 -33.83 9.95 -38.00
C ALA A 688 -34.86 8.98 -38.60
N ASP A 689 -35.91 8.68 -37.84
CA ASP A 689 -37.04 7.93 -38.36
C ASP A 689 -37.59 8.69 -39.57
N ARG A 690 -37.67 7.94 -40.67
CA ARG A 690 -38.36 8.35 -41.89
C ARG A 690 -39.83 8.55 -41.53
N ASN A 691 -40.32 9.78 -41.66
CA ASN A 691 -41.71 10.01 -42.06
C ASN A 691 -41.74 10.13 -43.58
#